data_AF-A0A521AXY2-F1
#
_entry.id   AF-A0A521AXY2-F1
#
_cell.length_a   1.000
_cell.length_b   1.000
_cell.length_c   1.000
_cell.angle_alpha   90.00
_cell.angle_beta   90.00
_cell.angle_gamma   90.00
#
_symmetry.space_group_name_H-M   'P 1'
#
loop_
_entity.id
_entity.type
_entity.pdbx_description
1 polymer ?
#
loop_
_entity_poly.entity_id
_entity_poly.type
_entity_poly.pdbx_seq_one_letter_code
_entity_poly.pdbx_strand_id
1 'polypeptide(L)'
;MKTIFFPLLLSCLVMFALACNKDNEPSALSPEEYQVSGRVEKGPFVKGSQINVYELTADLSPTGRSFTASITDNSGSFNLGQIELASPFIELVAQGYFYNEFSGELSDSQITLRSVVDLRNKSSVNVNIITHLMRDRIIALFAKGKSFSDAYVQAQMEVMKAFALQQFSDKDAITFSVVSGTDQAAALIVVSATLLKDRAEGSFTEYMAELQAQLKVDGAFSEKNKQELWSNASSLKLDAIAKNLVNRYTSIGEQITVKDLNYFVDWDGDGIAGNEMGNPNEEKHLAFETDTLRIGKEGGDFSVKIRANLRYNFKGPQNQEESLVLIEPSTFKMGIGTKDMNLTRTLNIEDNTLNIKIEPASSAFMNDSSITVYSSNGLFSSTLVLRQEGDMDKFEVTETVKQHSHGLLLSLRKATDNLYAMEAFYSRSYPEPGYHLFYPFYNHSNVIGTSVLQTAWGRSYAAINQINTFIRIIGNEHYSPVYKTIFGNLRAMIYYQLAILWGNVPYVDRVVNMDEAFNIPQLSETEILDKLENELSEAYKLFPAQSADKHIYPSRDVPAALLAKIHMQRGAYHKALQYINYIIDSANYALNTNASDTKSELSTELIYAFDMRQSNNLYVNYVENIDFLPISRYSEILLLAAECNYRINDKQQGLAYLNMIRKRNKMANATISNFELLLKQTWKVELKGEFSYFAFLKRNNISQQELGIEPYQELFPLPQSEIYANPNLHQNPGY
;
A
#
# COMPACT_ATOMS: atom_id res chain seq x y z
N MET A 1 64.61 43.45 -71.88
CA MET A 1 64.28 42.21 -72.63
C MET A 1 62.76 42.10 -72.64
N LYS A 2 62.10 42.21 -73.81
CA LYS A 2 61.42 41.10 -74.52
C LYS A 2 60.45 40.29 -73.62
N THR A 3 59.15 40.09 -73.87
CA THR A 3 58.17 40.46 -74.95
C THR A 3 56.74 39.99 -74.47
N ILE A 4 55.52 40.30 -74.99
CA ILE A 4 54.99 40.97 -76.21
C ILE A 4 53.49 41.41 -76.02
N PHE A 5 53.00 42.40 -76.80
CA PHE A 5 51.58 42.74 -77.15
C PHE A 5 50.57 43.34 -76.11
N PHE A 6 49.35 43.62 -76.60
CA PHE A 6 48.47 44.80 -76.37
C PHE A 6 47.05 44.47 -76.97
N PRO A 7 45.92 45.22 -76.81
CA PRO A 7 45.27 45.96 -75.68
C PRO A 7 43.70 45.79 -75.62
N LEU A 8 42.96 46.83 -75.12
CA LEU A 8 41.50 47.17 -75.23
C LEU A 8 40.52 46.36 -74.30
N LEU A 9 39.35 46.83 -73.79
CA LEU A 9 38.60 48.12 -73.61
C LEU A 9 37.31 47.77 -72.77
N LEU A 10 36.66 48.51 -71.84
CA LEU A 10 36.86 49.71 -70.97
C LEU A 10 35.71 49.76 -69.91
N SER A 11 35.83 50.60 -68.87
CA SER A 11 34.76 51.12 -67.96
C SER A 11 34.08 50.12 -66.99
N CYS A 12 33.40 50.52 -65.91
CA CYS A 12 33.00 51.87 -65.47
C CYS A 12 33.21 52.12 -63.95
N LEU A 13 33.08 53.37 -63.49
CA LEU A 13 33.35 53.82 -62.11
C LEU A 13 32.05 54.16 -61.33
N VAL A 14 32.16 54.46 -60.03
CA VAL A 14 31.06 54.45 -59.05
C VAL A 14 30.76 55.85 -58.47
N MET A 15 29.46 56.06 -58.17
CA MET A 15 28.84 56.97 -57.17
C MET A 15 28.30 58.38 -57.54
N PHE A 16 27.07 58.59 -57.01
CA PHE A 16 26.38 59.81 -56.56
C PHE A 16 25.55 60.72 -57.50
N ALA A 17 24.46 61.23 -56.89
CA ALA A 17 23.54 62.32 -57.24
C ALA A 17 22.24 62.01 -58.02
N LEU A 18 21.14 62.51 -57.44
CA LEU A 18 19.70 62.39 -57.77
C LEU A 18 19.27 63.02 -59.12
N ALA A 19 18.28 62.40 -59.81
CA ALA A 19 17.27 63.12 -60.64
C ALA A 19 16.02 62.26 -61.02
N CYS A 20 14.86 62.63 -60.46
CA CYS A 20 13.44 62.52 -60.92
C CYS A 20 12.87 61.38 -61.81
N ASN A 21 11.59 61.05 -61.50
CA ASN A 21 10.52 60.43 -62.32
C ASN A 21 10.72 58.95 -62.77
N LYS A 22 9.73 58.06 -62.65
CA LYS A 22 8.26 58.24 -62.63
C LYS A 22 7.54 57.43 -61.53
N ASP A 23 6.25 57.69 -61.42
CA ASP A 23 5.25 56.93 -60.67
C ASP A 23 5.29 55.44 -61.03
N ASN A 24 5.46 54.59 -60.01
CA ASN A 24 5.07 53.19 -60.06
C ASN A 24 3.82 53.06 -59.19
N GLU A 25 2.72 52.61 -59.80
CA GLU A 25 1.59 52.06 -59.04
C GLU A 25 2.06 50.86 -58.19
N PRO A 26 1.41 50.54 -57.06
CA PRO A 26 1.70 49.29 -56.36
C PRO A 26 1.43 48.13 -57.32
N SER A 27 2.45 47.29 -57.54
CA SER A 27 2.36 46.15 -58.45
C SER A 27 1.16 45.28 -58.10
N ALA A 28 0.11 45.31 -58.93
CA ALA A 28 -1.01 44.42 -58.76
C ALA A 28 -0.49 42.97 -58.88
N LEU A 29 -0.59 42.20 -57.80
CA LEU A 29 -0.37 40.77 -57.84
C LEU A 29 -1.37 40.19 -58.84
N SER A 30 -0.86 39.59 -59.91
CA SER A 30 -1.68 38.76 -60.80
C SER A 30 -2.33 37.67 -59.97
N PRO A 31 -3.64 37.42 -60.08
CA PRO A 31 -4.28 36.37 -59.30
C PRO A 31 -3.62 35.01 -59.53
N GLU A 32 -3.48 34.24 -58.44
CA GLU A 32 -2.87 32.92 -58.44
C GLU A 32 -3.89 31.87 -57.94
N GLU A 33 -3.80 30.65 -58.47
CA GLU A 33 -4.63 29.52 -58.04
C GLU A 33 -4.05 28.83 -56.80
N TYR A 34 -4.83 28.78 -55.71
CA TYR A 34 -4.46 28.09 -54.48
C TYR A 34 -5.44 26.94 -54.19
N GLN A 35 -4.91 25.75 -53.90
CA GLN A 35 -5.70 24.59 -53.45
C GLN A 35 -6.06 24.76 -51.97
N VAL A 36 -7.37 24.76 -51.65
CA VAL A 36 -7.87 24.99 -50.27
C VAL A 36 -8.69 23.80 -49.80
N SER A 37 -8.12 23.04 -48.88
CA SER A 37 -8.72 21.85 -48.25
C SER A 37 -8.11 21.59 -46.86
N GLY A 38 -8.85 20.93 -45.97
CA GLY A 38 -8.38 20.62 -44.62
C GLY A 38 -9.48 20.03 -43.74
N ARG A 39 -9.27 20.07 -42.41
CA ARG A 39 -10.25 19.64 -41.41
C ARG A 39 -10.55 20.72 -40.37
N VAL A 40 -11.75 20.68 -39.78
CA VAL A 40 -12.12 21.48 -38.60
C VAL A 40 -11.95 20.62 -37.36
N GLU A 41 -11.00 21.01 -36.50
CA GLU A 41 -10.25 20.12 -35.62
C GLU A 41 -10.35 20.60 -34.17
N LYS A 42 -11.52 20.38 -33.57
CA LYS A 42 -11.76 20.46 -32.11
C LYS A 42 -12.04 19.06 -31.51
N GLY A 43 -12.19 18.05 -32.36
CA GLY A 43 -13.22 17.03 -32.20
C GLY A 43 -14.23 17.16 -33.34
N PRO A 44 -14.95 16.09 -33.69
CA PRO A 44 -15.66 16.01 -34.96
C PRO A 44 -16.85 16.97 -35.04
N PHE A 45 -16.75 17.96 -35.94
CA PHE A 45 -17.88 18.81 -36.32
C PHE A 45 -18.95 17.99 -37.05
N VAL A 46 -20.22 18.27 -36.77
CA VAL A 46 -21.35 17.52 -37.35
C VAL A 46 -21.49 17.85 -38.84
N LYS A 47 -21.66 16.83 -39.68
CA LYS A 47 -21.89 16.98 -41.13
C LYS A 47 -23.05 17.94 -41.41
N GLY A 48 -22.83 18.89 -42.31
CA GLY A 48 -23.75 20.00 -42.59
C GLY A 48 -23.36 21.32 -41.90
N SER A 49 -22.37 21.31 -41.02
CA SER A 49 -21.63 22.51 -40.60
C SER A 49 -20.99 23.21 -41.81
N GLN A 50 -20.78 24.52 -41.73
CA GLN A 50 -20.25 25.33 -42.84
C GLN A 50 -18.84 25.83 -42.56
N ILE A 51 -18.04 25.98 -43.62
CA ILE A 51 -16.81 26.76 -43.59
C ILE A 51 -16.88 27.85 -44.67
N ASN A 52 -16.61 29.07 -44.24
CA ASN A 52 -16.48 30.24 -45.10
C ASN A 52 -15.00 30.64 -45.16
N VAL A 53 -14.53 30.96 -46.36
CA VAL A 53 -13.14 31.37 -46.61
C VAL A 53 -13.19 32.78 -47.20
N TYR A 54 -12.65 33.73 -46.46
CA TYR A 54 -12.59 35.14 -46.86
C TYR A 54 -11.19 35.43 -47.39
N GLU A 55 -11.10 36.03 -48.57
CA GLU A 55 -9.84 36.53 -49.11
C GLU A 55 -9.39 37.77 -48.32
N LEU A 56 -8.11 37.81 -47.97
CA LEU A 56 -7.50 38.95 -47.27
C LEU A 56 -6.46 39.63 -48.17
N THR A 57 -6.39 40.96 -48.07
CA THR A 57 -5.35 41.78 -48.70
C THR A 57 -3.96 41.48 -48.12
N ALA A 58 -2.92 42.08 -48.71
CA ALA A 58 -1.55 42.00 -48.20
C ALA A 58 -1.37 42.61 -46.79
N ASP A 59 -2.29 43.45 -46.32
CA ASP A 59 -2.36 43.99 -44.95
C ASP A 59 -3.26 43.18 -43.99
N LEU A 60 -3.75 42.00 -44.43
CA LEU A 60 -4.68 41.10 -43.72
C LEU A 60 -6.10 41.67 -43.51
N SER A 61 -6.51 42.68 -44.29
CA SER A 61 -7.89 43.19 -44.31
C SER A 61 -8.78 42.38 -45.27
N PRO A 62 -10.07 42.12 -44.96
CA PRO A 62 -10.94 41.39 -45.88
C PRO A 62 -11.20 42.14 -47.20
N THR A 63 -11.06 41.46 -48.35
CA THR A 63 -11.37 42.06 -49.67
C THR A 63 -12.86 42.15 -49.96
N GLY A 64 -13.67 41.39 -49.21
CA GLY A 64 -15.09 41.17 -49.48
C GLY A 64 -15.40 40.00 -50.42
N ARG A 65 -14.39 39.39 -51.05
CA ARG A 65 -14.56 38.09 -51.75
C ARG A 65 -14.58 36.96 -50.71
N SER A 66 -15.54 36.04 -50.86
CA SER A 66 -15.64 34.85 -50.02
C SER A 66 -16.09 33.61 -50.80
N PHE A 67 -15.70 32.45 -50.29
CA PHE A 67 -16.01 31.13 -50.83
C PHE A 67 -16.58 30.26 -49.69
N THR A 68 -17.63 29.48 -49.97
CA THR A 68 -18.31 28.67 -48.95
C THR A 68 -18.25 27.19 -49.33
N ALA A 69 -17.89 26.33 -48.38
CA ALA A 69 -18.04 24.89 -48.47
C ALA A 69 -18.79 24.33 -47.26
N SER A 70 -19.41 23.17 -47.44
CA SER A 70 -19.98 22.38 -46.35
C SER A 70 -18.98 21.33 -45.88
N ILE A 71 -18.96 21.05 -44.58
CA ILE A 71 -18.21 19.91 -44.03
C ILE A 71 -18.83 18.60 -44.58
N THR A 72 -18.01 17.81 -45.27
CA THR A 72 -18.46 16.74 -46.19
C THR A 72 -18.76 15.41 -45.49
N ASP A 73 -18.05 15.14 -44.40
CA ASP A 73 -18.11 13.94 -43.57
C ASP A 73 -18.31 14.30 -42.07
N ASN A 74 -18.36 13.29 -41.19
CA ASN A 74 -18.46 13.52 -39.75
C ASN A 74 -17.09 13.69 -39.06
N SER A 75 -15.98 13.73 -39.81
CA SER A 75 -14.63 13.86 -39.28
C SER A 75 -14.12 15.32 -39.26
N GLY A 76 -14.85 16.22 -39.93
CA GLY A 76 -14.53 17.64 -40.04
C GLY A 76 -13.94 18.07 -41.39
N SER A 77 -13.86 17.19 -42.40
CA SER A 77 -13.21 17.51 -43.68
C SER A 77 -13.97 18.52 -44.53
N PHE A 78 -13.22 19.40 -45.20
CA PHE A 78 -13.71 20.30 -46.25
C PHE A 78 -12.73 20.37 -47.43
N ASN A 79 -13.26 20.68 -48.61
CA ASN A 79 -12.46 20.89 -49.84
C ASN A 79 -13.17 21.90 -50.74
N LEU A 80 -12.46 22.96 -51.15
CA LEU A 80 -12.92 23.98 -52.08
C LEU A 80 -12.31 23.83 -53.49
N GLY A 81 -11.39 22.88 -53.67
CA GLY A 81 -10.57 22.77 -54.88
C GLY A 81 -9.56 23.91 -54.98
N GLN A 82 -9.24 24.29 -56.22
CA GLN A 82 -8.43 25.47 -56.52
C GLN A 82 -9.32 26.72 -56.56
N ILE A 83 -8.88 27.79 -55.90
CA ILE A 83 -9.53 29.11 -55.94
C ILE A 83 -8.53 30.20 -56.35
N GLU A 84 -8.98 31.14 -57.18
CA GLU A 84 -8.18 32.23 -57.72
C GLU A 84 -8.19 33.44 -56.76
N LEU A 85 -7.03 33.78 -56.20
CA LEU A 85 -6.87 34.82 -55.17
C LEU A 85 -5.86 35.88 -55.62
N ALA A 86 -6.13 37.15 -55.32
CA ALA A 86 -5.21 38.28 -55.53
C ALA A 86 -4.13 38.39 -54.43
N SER A 87 -4.13 37.48 -53.47
CA SER A 87 -3.28 37.46 -52.28
C SER A 87 -3.24 36.04 -51.71
N PRO A 88 -2.10 35.57 -51.17
CA PRO A 88 -1.99 34.25 -50.54
C PRO A 88 -2.70 34.14 -49.18
N PHE A 89 -3.23 35.26 -48.65
CA PHE A 89 -3.78 35.33 -47.30
C PHE A 89 -5.30 35.12 -47.28
N ILE A 90 -5.78 34.27 -46.35
CA ILE A 90 -7.20 34.01 -46.14
C ILE A 90 -7.57 33.99 -44.65
N GLU A 91 -8.83 34.30 -44.32
CA GLU A 91 -9.45 33.89 -43.06
C GLU A 91 -10.39 32.71 -43.31
N LEU A 92 -10.08 31.56 -42.70
CA LEU A 92 -10.98 30.41 -42.57
C LEU A 92 -11.92 30.65 -41.38
N VAL A 93 -13.23 30.51 -41.57
CA VAL A 93 -14.26 30.64 -40.53
C VAL A 93 -15.18 29.43 -40.57
N ALA A 94 -15.05 28.54 -39.59
CA ALA A 94 -15.84 27.32 -39.47
C ALA A 94 -16.93 27.50 -38.40
N GLN A 95 -18.20 27.25 -38.76
CA GLN A 95 -19.35 27.39 -37.86
C GLN A 95 -20.21 26.12 -37.87
N GLY A 96 -20.55 25.63 -36.68
CA GLY A 96 -21.36 24.42 -36.54
C GLY A 96 -21.37 23.81 -35.14
N TYR A 97 -22.07 22.68 -35.04
CA TYR A 97 -22.13 21.84 -33.84
C TYR A 97 -20.90 20.93 -33.78
N PHE A 98 -20.39 20.67 -32.58
CA PHE A 98 -19.19 19.87 -32.34
C PHE A 98 -19.48 18.71 -31.38
N TYR A 99 -18.60 17.72 -31.34
CA TYR A 99 -18.60 16.70 -30.28
C TYR A 99 -17.79 17.20 -29.08
N ASN A 100 -18.43 17.30 -27.91
CA ASN A 100 -17.81 17.69 -26.66
C ASN A 100 -17.14 16.46 -26.04
N GLU A 101 -15.82 16.39 -26.17
CA GLU A 101 -14.99 15.29 -25.69
C GLU A 101 -14.93 15.18 -24.15
N PHE A 102 -15.22 16.29 -23.44
CA PHE A 102 -15.26 16.33 -21.98
C PHE A 102 -16.56 15.75 -21.41
N SER A 103 -17.73 16.07 -21.97
CA SER A 103 -19.00 15.45 -21.57
C SER A 103 -19.23 14.07 -22.21
N GLY A 104 -18.74 13.87 -23.43
CA GLY A 104 -18.98 12.70 -24.25
C GLY A 104 -20.19 12.81 -25.19
N GLU A 105 -20.75 14.01 -25.36
CA GLU A 105 -22.02 14.27 -26.07
C GLU A 105 -21.84 15.24 -27.25
N LEU A 106 -22.89 15.46 -28.06
CA LEU A 106 -22.90 16.53 -29.06
C LEU A 106 -23.28 17.86 -28.42
N SER A 107 -22.76 18.96 -28.94
CA SER A 107 -23.04 20.30 -28.41
C SER A 107 -24.48 20.75 -28.64
N ASP A 108 -25.08 21.43 -27.66
CA ASP A 108 -26.46 21.96 -27.75
C ASP A 108 -26.53 23.24 -28.61
N SER A 109 -25.38 23.88 -28.85
CA SER A 109 -25.28 25.09 -29.69
C SER A 109 -24.07 25.04 -30.64
N GLN A 110 -24.08 25.96 -31.61
CA GLN A 110 -22.99 26.12 -32.56
C GLN A 110 -21.90 27.05 -32.01
N ILE A 111 -20.65 26.70 -32.27
CA ILE A 111 -19.49 27.57 -32.06
C ILE A 111 -18.98 28.10 -33.40
N THR A 112 -18.12 29.12 -33.36
CA THR A 112 -17.39 29.62 -34.53
C THR A 112 -15.89 29.57 -34.26
N LEU A 113 -15.16 28.72 -34.98
CA LEU A 113 -13.70 28.74 -35.03
C LEU A 113 -13.23 29.58 -36.22
N ARG A 114 -12.02 30.14 -36.10
CA ARG A 114 -11.42 31.09 -37.04
C ARG A 114 -9.93 30.82 -37.15
N SER A 115 -9.33 30.98 -38.31
CA SER A 115 -7.88 30.86 -38.53
C SER A 115 -7.46 31.79 -39.65
N VAL A 116 -6.33 32.50 -39.50
CA VAL A 116 -5.72 33.28 -40.58
C VAL A 116 -4.54 32.51 -41.13
N VAL A 117 -4.44 32.41 -42.45
CA VAL A 117 -3.54 31.49 -43.14
C VAL A 117 -2.82 32.17 -44.30
N ASP A 118 -1.54 31.85 -44.45
CA ASP A 118 -0.75 32.06 -45.68
C ASP A 118 -0.71 30.72 -46.44
N LEU A 119 -1.29 30.70 -47.63
CA LEU A 119 -1.44 29.48 -48.43
C LEU A 119 -0.15 29.05 -49.14
N ARG A 120 0.90 29.88 -49.14
CA ARG A 120 2.15 29.58 -49.84
C ARG A 120 2.81 28.34 -49.24
N ASN A 121 3.02 27.33 -50.09
CA ASN A 121 3.55 26.00 -49.73
C ASN A 121 2.69 25.20 -48.74
N LYS A 122 1.38 25.48 -48.63
CA LYS A 122 0.43 24.64 -47.86
C LYS A 122 -0.32 23.69 -48.79
N SER A 123 -0.46 22.42 -48.38
CA SER A 123 -1.27 21.40 -49.07
C SER A 123 -2.54 21.02 -48.32
N SER A 124 -2.61 21.33 -47.01
CA SER A 124 -3.78 21.17 -46.15
C SER A 124 -3.76 22.29 -45.11
N VAL A 125 -4.93 22.83 -44.76
CA VAL A 125 -5.08 23.96 -43.84
C VAL A 125 -6.22 23.70 -42.85
N ASN A 126 -5.89 23.26 -41.63
CA ASN A 126 -6.89 22.94 -40.62
C ASN A 126 -7.32 24.17 -39.82
N VAL A 127 -8.53 24.13 -39.27
CA VAL A 127 -9.06 25.12 -38.32
C VAL A 127 -9.25 24.44 -36.96
N ASN A 128 -8.34 24.71 -36.02
CA ASN A 128 -8.39 24.17 -34.66
C ASN A 128 -8.35 25.28 -33.60
N ILE A 129 -8.57 24.89 -32.34
CA ILE A 129 -8.55 25.80 -31.18
C ILE A 129 -7.24 26.60 -31.08
N ILE A 130 -6.09 25.98 -31.33
CA ILE A 130 -4.79 26.64 -31.23
C ILE A 130 -4.67 27.74 -32.30
N THR A 131 -4.99 27.42 -33.56
CA THR A 131 -5.04 28.41 -34.65
C THR A 131 -6.05 29.53 -34.41
N HIS A 132 -7.13 29.26 -33.67
CA HIS A 132 -8.12 30.26 -33.27
C HIS A 132 -7.58 31.20 -32.19
N LEU A 133 -6.96 30.68 -31.12
CA LEU A 133 -6.31 31.50 -30.10
C LEU A 133 -5.20 32.39 -30.71
N MET A 134 -4.48 31.87 -31.71
CA MET A 134 -3.44 32.62 -32.45
C MET A 134 -3.98 33.76 -33.33
N ARG A 135 -5.22 33.68 -33.84
CA ARG A 135 -5.79 34.56 -34.89
C ARG A 135 -5.51 36.05 -34.67
N ASP A 136 -6.01 36.59 -33.55
CA ASP A 136 -5.92 38.02 -33.25
C ASP A 136 -4.49 38.47 -32.90
N ARG A 137 -3.67 37.55 -32.40
CA ARG A 137 -2.25 37.79 -32.12
C ARG A 137 -1.42 37.87 -33.40
N ILE A 138 -1.67 37.02 -34.39
CA ILE A 138 -1.02 37.09 -35.71
C ILE A 138 -1.29 38.47 -36.34
N ILE A 139 -2.55 38.89 -36.39
CA ILE A 139 -2.95 40.19 -36.95
C ILE A 139 -2.27 41.34 -36.18
N ALA A 140 -2.26 41.28 -34.84
CA ALA A 140 -1.65 42.32 -34.00
C ALA A 140 -0.10 42.37 -34.10
N LEU A 141 0.57 41.27 -34.42
CA LEU A 141 2.01 41.22 -34.69
C LEU A 141 2.34 41.69 -36.11
N PHE A 142 1.52 41.32 -37.10
CA PHE A 142 1.65 41.76 -38.49
C PHE A 142 1.47 43.28 -38.61
N ALA A 143 0.46 43.85 -37.94
CA ALA A 143 0.26 45.30 -37.84
C ALA A 143 1.39 46.04 -37.10
N LYS A 144 2.25 45.34 -36.34
CA LYS A 144 3.48 45.87 -35.74
C LYS A 144 4.72 45.70 -36.66
N GLY A 145 4.53 45.30 -37.91
CA GLY A 145 5.57 45.22 -38.95
C GLY A 145 6.32 43.88 -39.04
N LYS A 146 5.84 42.81 -38.41
CA LYS A 146 6.39 41.45 -38.60
C LYS A 146 5.90 40.83 -39.90
N SER A 147 6.73 39.95 -40.50
CA SER A 147 6.25 39.09 -41.58
C SER A 147 5.17 38.12 -41.05
N PHE A 148 4.33 37.59 -41.94
CA PHE A 148 3.32 36.60 -41.54
C PHE A 148 3.96 35.38 -40.87
N SER A 149 5.10 34.90 -41.38
CA SER A 149 5.82 33.76 -40.80
C SER A 149 6.32 34.06 -39.38
N ASP A 150 6.91 35.24 -39.15
CA ASP A 150 7.42 35.63 -37.83
C ASP A 150 6.28 35.89 -36.81
N ALA A 151 5.14 36.39 -37.30
CA ALA A 151 3.93 36.59 -36.51
C ALA A 151 3.29 35.24 -36.13
N TYR A 152 3.24 34.28 -37.07
CA TYR A 152 2.70 32.94 -36.86
C TYR A 152 3.54 32.14 -35.86
N VAL A 153 4.87 32.05 -36.07
CA VAL A 153 5.78 31.31 -35.19
C VAL A 153 5.78 31.89 -33.77
N GLN A 154 5.76 33.22 -33.64
CA GLN A 154 5.65 33.85 -32.33
C GLN A 154 4.30 33.57 -31.65
N ALA A 155 3.18 33.77 -32.34
CA ALA A 155 1.85 33.51 -31.78
C ALA A 155 1.68 32.03 -31.38
N GLN A 156 2.25 31.10 -32.15
CA GLN A 156 2.28 29.68 -31.83
C GLN A 156 3.07 29.39 -30.55
N MET A 157 4.29 29.92 -30.44
CA MET A 157 5.12 29.72 -29.24
C MET A 157 4.47 30.34 -27.99
N GLU A 158 3.84 31.51 -28.12
CA GLU A 158 3.09 32.18 -27.06
C GLU A 158 1.91 31.32 -26.57
N VAL A 159 1.07 30.82 -27.48
CA VAL A 159 -0.06 29.94 -27.14
C VAL A 159 0.43 28.60 -26.57
N MET A 160 1.37 27.90 -27.22
CA MET A 160 1.87 26.61 -26.72
C MET A 160 2.46 26.74 -25.31
N LYS A 161 3.26 27.78 -25.05
CA LYS A 161 3.82 28.04 -23.73
C LYS A 161 2.76 28.33 -22.67
N ALA A 162 1.66 28.98 -23.05
CA ALA A 162 0.56 29.28 -22.14
C ALA A 162 -0.24 28.05 -21.68
N PHE A 163 -0.03 26.89 -22.33
CA PHE A 163 -0.53 25.57 -21.90
C PHE A 163 0.61 24.61 -21.49
N ALA A 164 1.82 25.12 -21.19
CA ALA A 164 3.02 24.33 -20.85
C ALA A 164 3.51 23.36 -21.96
N LEU A 165 3.01 23.51 -23.19
CA LEU A 165 3.22 22.64 -24.34
C LEU A 165 4.31 23.13 -25.31
N GLN A 166 5.19 24.05 -24.87
CA GLN A 166 6.21 24.70 -25.73
C GLN A 166 7.12 23.74 -26.50
N GLN A 167 7.30 22.49 -26.04
CA GLN A 167 8.06 21.46 -26.76
C GLN A 167 7.48 21.10 -28.14
N PHE A 168 6.22 21.46 -28.42
CA PHE A 168 5.57 21.27 -29.72
C PHE A 168 5.55 22.53 -30.59
N SER A 169 6.20 23.63 -30.17
CA SER A 169 6.21 24.92 -30.89
C SER A 169 6.93 24.89 -32.24
N ASP A 170 7.70 23.84 -32.55
CA ASP A 170 8.35 23.64 -33.85
C ASP A 170 7.46 22.91 -34.87
N LYS A 171 6.28 22.43 -34.45
CA LYS A 171 5.31 21.73 -35.31
C LYS A 171 4.23 22.72 -35.73
N ASP A 172 3.92 22.78 -37.03
CA ASP A 172 2.95 23.74 -37.57
C ASP A 172 1.52 23.42 -37.09
N ALA A 173 0.96 24.28 -36.23
CA ALA A 173 -0.36 24.10 -35.63
C ALA A 173 -1.48 23.97 -36.68
N ILE A 174 -1.31 24.50 -37.89
CA ILE A 174 -2.30 24.36 -38.97
C ILE A 174 -2.41 22.93 -39.51
N THR A 175 -1.47 22.05 -39.16
CA THR A 175 -1.47 20.63 -39.54
C THR A 175 -2.02 19.72 -38.45
N PHE A 176 -2.26 20.24 -37.23
CA PHE A 176 -2.69 19.43 -36.10
C PHE A 176 -4.10 18.88 -36.35
N SER A 177 -4.30 17.61 -36.03
CA SER A 177 -5.54 16.86 -36.25
C SER A 177 -5.71 15.78 -35.19
N VAL A 178 -6.88 15.70 -34.57
CA VAL A 178 -7.13 14.79 -33.43
C VAL A 178 -7.16 13.32 -33.84
N VAL A 179 -7.35 13.01 -35.13
CA VAL A 179 -7.37 11.63 -35.64
C VAL A 179 -5.98 11.04 -35.93
N SER A 180 -4.94 11.88 -35.96
CA SER A 180 -3.61 11.49 -36.45
C SER A 180 -2.81 10.58 -35.51
N GLY A 181 -3.21 10.47 -34.23
CA GLY A 181 -2.55 9.64 -33.22
C GLY A 181 -1.13 10.08 -32.83
N THR A 182 -0.71 11.28 -33.25
CA THR A 182 0.59 11.85 -32.92
C THR A 182 0.55 12.67 -31.63
N ASP A 183 1.71 13.14 -31.19
CA ASP A 183 1.84 14.03 -30.03
C ASP A 183 1.13 15.37 -30.27
N GLN A 184 1.05 15.82 -31.52
CA GLN A 184 0.29 17.00 -31.92
C GLN A 184 -1.23 16.81 -31.73
N ALA A 185 -1.74 15.59 -31.96
CA ALA A 185 -3.13 15.24 -31.66
C ALA A 185 -3.42 15.31 -30.16
N ALA A 186 -2.55 14.68 -29.34
CA ALA A 186 -2.72 14.65 -27.89
C ALA A 186 -2.61 16.04 -27.24
N ALA A 187 -1.65 16.87 -27.68
CA ALA A 187 -1.54 18.27 -27.29
C ALA A 187 -2.82 19.05 -27.61
N LEU A 188 -3.37 18.91 -28.82
CA LEU A 188 -4.62 19.56 -29.21
C LEU A 188 -5.83 19.08 -28.39
N ILE A 189 -5.90 17.78 -28.06
CA ILE A 189 -6.95 17.20 -27.22
C ILE A 189 -6.89 17.79 -25.80
N VAL A 190 -5.71 17.87 -25.17
CA VAL A 190 -5.59 18.43 -23.82
C VAL A 190 -5.89 19.93 -23.79
N VAL A 191 -5.42 20.71 -24.77
CA VAL A 191 -5.80 22.14 -24.89
C VAL A 191 -7.32 22.29 -24.99
N SER A 192 -7.96 21.50 -25.86
CA SER A 192 -9.41 21.56 -26.08
C SER A 192 -10.21 21.16 -24.84
N ALA A 193 -9.84 20.06 -24.17
CA ALA A 193 -10.53 19.58 -22.97
C ALA A 193 -10.32 20.50 -21.75
N THR A 194 -9.12 21.09 -21.60
CA THR A 194 -8.81 22.08 -20.54
C THR A 194 -9.73 23.30 -20.63
N LEU A 195 -9.99 23.78 -21.86
CA LEU A 195 -10.86 24.91 -22.11
C LEU A 195 -12.35 24.56 -21.95
N LEU A 196 -12.74 23.31 -22.23
CA LEU A 196 -14.10 22.81 -21.99
C LEU A 196 -14.43 22.50 -20.53
N LYS A 197 -13.42 22.31 -19.65
CA LYS A 197 -13.59 21.88 -18.26
C LYS A 197 -14.72 22.63 -17.56
N ASP A 198 -15.79 21.90 -17.24
CA ASP A 198 -17.01 22.37 -16.55
C ASP A 198 -17.73 23.58 -17.21
N ARG A 199 -17.47 23.90 -18.48
CA ARG A 199 -18.09 25.03 -19.22
C ARG A 199 -19.14 24.55 -20.23
N ALA A 200 -20.33 25.15 -20.17
CA ALA A 200 -21.29 25.12 -21.27
C ALA A 200 -20.78 25.93 -22.48
N GLU A 201 -21.30 25.69 -23.68
CA GLU A 201 -20.78 26.22 -24.95
C GLU A 201 -20.76 27.75 -25.03
N GLY A 202 -21.74 28.42 -24.43
CA GLY A 202 -21.76 29.89 -24.34
C GLY A 202 -20.57 30.41 -23.53
N SER A 203 -20.34 29.85 -22.34
CA SER A 203 -19.21 30.19 -21.48
C SER A 203 -17.86 29.75 -22.06
N PHE A 204 -17.82 28.65 -22.80
CA PHE A 204 -16.64 28.24 -23.58
C PHE A 204 -16.29 29.27 -24.66
N THR A 205 -17.30 29.78 -25.37
CA THR A 205 -17.13 30.81 -26.42
C THR A 205 -16.68 32.15 -25.83
N GLU A 206 -17.27 32.55 -24.70
CA GLU A 206 -16.87 33.74 -23.94
C GLU A 206 -15.41 33.63 -23.42
N TYR A 207 -15.05 32.49 -22.84
CA TYR A 207 -13.69 32.24 -22.34
C TYR A 207 -12.63 32.22 -23.45
N MET A 208 -12.95 31.62 -24.61
CA MET A 208 -12.09 31.66 -25.79
C MET A 208 -11.82 33.11 -26.28
N ALA A 209 -12.85 33.96 -26.25
CA ALA A 209 -12.71 35.38 -26.59
C ALA A 209 -11.91 36.18 -25.54
N GLU A 210 -12.06 35.87 -24.25
CA GLU A 210 -11.24 36.45 -23.16
C GLU A 210 -9.76 36.14 -23.38
N LEU A 211 -9.42 34.87 -23.62
CA LEU A 211 -8.05 34.40 -23.85
C LEU A 211 -7.43 35.01 -25.13
N GLN A 212 -8.19 35.11 -26.23
CA GLN A 212 -7.76 35.82 -27.44
C GLN A 212 -7.46 37.31 -27.16
N ALA A 213 -8.32 37.99 -26.40
CA ALA A 213 -8.15 39.39 -26.07
C ALA A 213 -6.89 39.66 -25.24
N GLN A 214 -6.52 38.74 -24.32
CA GLN A 214 -5.27 38.80 -23.56
C GLN A 214 -4.06 38.60 -24.49
N LEU A 215 -4.00 37.47 -25.23
CA LEU A 215 -2.90 37.15 -26.16
C LEU A 215 -2.61 38.28 -27.15
N LYS A 216 -3.66 38.91 -27.69
CA LYS A 216 -3.56 40.02 -28.65
C LYS A 216 -2.65 41.16 -28.17
N VAL A 217 -2.71 41.50 -26.88
CA VAL A 217 -1.98 42.64 -26.28
C VAL A 217 -0.48 42.37 -26.24
N ASP A 218 -0.05 41.43 -25.40
CA ASP A 218 1.35 41.19 -25.04
C ASP A 218 1.85 39.77 -25.37
N GLY A 219 0.94 38.81 -25.57
CA GLY A 219 1.26 37.40 -25.87
C GLY A 219 1.19 36.49 -24.65
N ALA A 220 0.59 36.94 -23.55
CA ALA A 220 0.42 36.17 -22.32
C ALA A 220 -1.05 36.06 -21.90
N PHE A 221 -1.31 35.13 -20.98
CA PHE A 221 -2.51 35.13 -20.14
C PHE A 221 -2.20 35.75 -18.77
N SER A 222 -3.22 36.28 -18.09
CA SER A 222 -3.11 36.73 -16.70
C SER A 222 -2.80 35.57 -15.76
N GLU A 223 -2.19 35.83 -14.59
CA GLU A 223 -1.91 34.77 -13.60
C GLU A 223 -3.17 34.03 -13.13
N LYS A 224 -4.32 34.73 -13.06
CA LYS A 224 -5.63 34.11 -12.78
C LYS A 224 -5.97 33.07 -13.86
N ASN A 225 -5.87 33.43 -15.14
CA ASN A 225 -6.17 32.54 -16.25
C ASN A 225 -5.16 31.38 -16.34
N LYS A 226 -3.86 31.60 -16.07
CA LYS A 226 -2.87 30.52 -15.99
C LYS A 226 -3.20 29.52 -14.88
N GLN A 227 -3.48 30.00 -13.68
CA GLN A 227 -3.83 29.14 -12.54
C GLN A 227 -5.15 28.38 -12.79
N GLU A 228 -6.12 29.04 -13.44
CA GLU A 228 -7.38 28.41 -13.88
C GLU A 228 -7.14 27.32 -14.93
N LEU A 229 -6.30 27.57 -15.95
CA LEU A 229 -5.95 26.58 -16.98
C LEU A 229 -5.19 25.39 -16.39
N TRP A 230 -4.20 25.62 -15.52
CA TRP A 230 -3.46 24.55 -14.84
C TRP A 230 -4.38 23.70 -13.95
N SER A 231 -5.25 24.33 -13.16
CA SER A 231 -6.25 23.67 -12.32
C SER A 231 -7.25 22.86 -13.17
N ASN A 232 -7.65 23.38 -14.32
CA ASN A 232 -8.55 22.68 -15.24
C ASN A 232 -7.88 21.46 -15.89
N ALA A 233 -6.62 21.59 -16.33
CA ALA A 233 -5.86 20.52 -16.98
C ALA A 233 -5.53 19.38 -16.00
N SER A 234 -4.99 19.70 -14.82
CA SER A 234 -4.65 18.75 -13.76
C SER A 234 -5.86 18.05 -13.12
N SER A 235 -7.08 18.51 -13.38
CA SER A 235 -8.34 17.87 -12.94
C SER A 235 -9.15 17.21 -14.08
N LEU A 236 -8.56 17.04 -15.27
CA LEU A 236 -9.17 16.29 -16.37
C LEU A 236 -9.21 14.78 -16.09
N LYS A 237 -10.35 14.15 -16.41
CA LYS A 237 -10.47 12.68 -16.46
C LYS A 237 -9.97 12.16 -17.81
N LEU A 238 -8.65 12.21 -17.99
CA LEU A 238 -7.97 11.97 -19.28
C LEU A 238 -8.38 10.65 -19.95
N ASP A 239 -8.45 9.54 -19.22
CA ASP A 239 -8.90 8.24 -19.76
C ASP A 239 -10.33 8.28 -20.30
N ALA A 240 -11.21 9.05 -19.66
CA ALA A 240 -12.59 9.21 -20.10
C ALA A 240 -12.67 10.05 -21.38
N ILE A 241 -11.87 11.12 -21.48
CA ILE A 241 -11.78 11.98 -22.67
C ILE A 241 -11.24 11.19 -23.88
N ALA A 242 -10.15 10.42 -23.68
CA ALA A 242 -9.59 9.55 -24.70
C ALA A 242 -10.60 8.49 -25.16
N LYS A 243 -11.32 7.86 -24.22
CA LYS A 243 -12.37 6.88 -24.51
C LYS A 243 -13.58 7.49 -25.23
N ASN A 244 -14.01 8.70 -24.86
CA ASN A 244 -15.07 9.45 -25.53
C ASN A 244 -14.73 9.67 -27.01
N LEU A 245 -13.51 10.15 -27.29
CA LEU A 245 -13.03 10.36 -28.66
C LEU A 245 -12.97 9.05 -29.46
N VAL A 246 -12.35 7.99 -28.93
CA VAL A 246 -12.28 6.68 -29.61
C VAL A 246 -13.67 6.11 -29.90
N ASN A 247 -14.59 6.18 -28.93
CA ASN A 247 -15.99 5.78 -29.12
C ASN A 247 -16.69 6.60 -30.22
N ARG A 248 -16.51 7.92 -30.20
CA ARG A 248 -17.13 8.83 -31.17
C ARG A 248 -16.66 8.55 -32.59
N TYR A 249 -15.36 8.48 -32.83
CA TYR A 249 -14.82 8.20 -34.16
C TYR A 249 -15.22 6.80 -34.65
N THR A 250 -15.21 5.80 -33.75
CA THR A 250 -15.74 4.45 -34.04
C THR A 250 -17.21 4.48 -34.47
N SER A 251 -18.06 5.28 -33.80
CA SER A 251 -19.48 5.42 -34.14
C SER A 251 -19.77 6.02 -35.52
N ILE A 252 -18.81 6.73 -36.12
CA ILE A 252 -18.92 7.34 -37.45
C ILE A 252 -18.10 6.61 -38.52
N GLY A 253 -17.48 5.48 -38.18
CA GLY A 253 -16.76 4.59 -39.11
C GLY A 253 -15.26 4.88 -39.28
N GLU A 254 -14.67 5.79 -38.50
CA GLU A 254 -13.22 5.99 -38.45
C GLU A 254 -12.61 5.21 -37.26
N GLN A 255 -11.33 4.85 -37.33
CA GLN A 255 -10.57 4.28 -36.21
C GLN A 255 -9.39 5.19 -35.91
N ILE A 256 -9.24 5.57 -34.64
CA ILE A 256 -8.19 6.48 -34.17
C ILE A 256 -7.46 5.87 -32.98
N THR A 257 -6.20 6.24 -32.83
CA THR A 257 -5.41 5.97 -31.62
C THR A 257 -5.23 7.28 -30.88
N VAL A 258 -5.49 7.30 -29.57
CA VAL A 258 -5.18 8.44 -28.69
C VAL A 258 -3.97 8.05 -27.84
N LYS A 259 -2.93 8.90 -27.81
CA LYS A 259 -1.77 8.69 -26.93
C LYS A 259 -2.16 8.90 -25.46
N ASP A 260 -1.35 8.39 -24.54
CA ASP A 260 -1.49 8.73 -23.12
C ASP A 260 -1.41 10.26 -22.95
N LEU A 261 -2.53 10.86 -22.55
CA LEU A 261 -2.67 12.31 -22.41
C LEU A 261 -1.95 12.84 -21.16
N ASN A 262 -1.50 11.97 -20.23
CA ASN A 262 -0.77 12.39 -19.02
C ASN A 262 0.55 13.11 -19.36
N TYR A 263 1.17 12.87 -20.52
CA TYR A 263 2.38 13.56 -20.98
C TYR A 263 2.13 14.96 -21.57
N PHE A 264 0.88 15.42 -21.58
CA PHE A 264 0.45 16.67 -22.20
C PHE A 264 -0.22 17.63 -21.19
N VAL A 265 -0.19 17.26 -19.91
CA VAL A 265 -0.59 18.08 -18.76
C VAL A 265 0.67 18.42 -17.95
N ASP A 266 0.73 19.66 -17.45
CA ASP A 266 1.68 20.10 -16.43
C ASP A 266 1.07 19.80 -15.05
N TRP A 267 1.67 18.86 -14.33
CA TRP A 267 1.14 18.28 -13.09
C TRP A 267 1.72 18.91 -11.83
N ASP A 268 2.96 19.41 -11.85
CA ASP A 268 3.58 20.06 -10.70
C ASP A 268 3.66 21.59 -10.78
N GLY A 269 3.32 22.17 -11.93
CA GLY A 269 3.19 23.61 -12.12
C GLY A 269 4.48 24.31 -12.54
N ASP A 270 5.52 23.57 -12.96
CA ASP A 270 6.78 24.17 -13.43
C ASP A 270 6.69 24.84 -14.82
N GLY A 271 5.56 24.65 -15.51
CA GLY A 271 5.29 25.21 -16.83
C GLY A 271 5.80 24.36 -17.99
N ILE A 272 6.17 23.09 -17.78
CA ILE A 272 6.72 22.19 -18.83
C ILE A 272 6.07 20.79 -18.76
N ALA A 273 4.93 20.63 -19.44
CA ALA A 273 4.14 19.39 -19.43
C ALA A 273 4.91 18.15 -19.91
N GLY A 274 4.72 17.03 -19.22
CA GLY A 274 5.24 15.70 -19.59
C GLY A 274 6.65 15.39 -19.09
N ASN A 275 7.27 16.28 -18.30
CA ASN A 275 8.58 16.06 -17.69
C ASN A 275 8.51 15.23 -16.39
N GLU A 276 7.30 15.03 -15.86
CA GLU A 276 6.98 14.40 -14.58
C GLU A 276 6.82 12.90 -14.72
N MET A 277 6.34 12.47 -15.88
CA MET A 277 5.92 11.10 -16.17
C MET A 277 7.08 10.18 -16.59
N GLY A 278 8.32 10.69 -16.67
CA GLY A 278 9.50 9.93 -17.10
C GLY A 278 9.46 9.48 -18.57
N ASN A 279 10.31 8.54 -18.97
CA ASN A 279 10.32 8.03 -20.36
C ASN A 279 9.03 7.25 -20.68
N PRO A 280 8.25 7.61 -21.73
CA PRO A 280 7.03 6.89 -22.11
C PRO A 280 7.21 5.40 -22.41
N ASN A 281 8.43 4.96 -22.73
CA ASN A 281 8.74 3.59 -23.13
C ASN A 281 9.31 2.73 -21.97
N GLU A 282 9.36 3.26 -20.76
CA GLU A 282 9.83 2.56 -19.55
C GLU A 282 8.67 2.26 -18.60
N GLU A 283 8.78 1.14 -17.88
CA GLU A 283 7.88 0.80 -16.78
C GLU A 283 7.98 1.86 -15.67
N LYS A 284 6.85 2.16 -15.01
CA LYS A 284 6.77 3.23 -14.02
C LYS A 284 7.07 2.70 -12.63
N HIS A 285 8.00 3.36 -11.95
CA HIS A 285 8.45 2.98 -10.62
C HIS A 285 8.38 4.19 -9.68
N LEU A 286 7.79 3.96 -8.51
CA LEU A 286 7.84 4.82 -7.35
C LEU A 286 7.73 3.90 -6.13
N ALA A 287 8.84 3.67 -5.43
CA ALA A 287 8.90 2.77 -4.28
C ALA A 287 9.93 3.22 -3.25
N PHE A 288 9.62 3.10 -1.96
CA PHE A 288 10.67 3.04 -0.94
C PHE A 288 11.48 1.74 -1.07
N GLU A 289 12.74 1.73 -0.64
CA GLU A 289 13.56 0.50 -0.68
C GLU A 289 13.22 -0.53 0.42
N THR A 290 12.40 -0.15 1.40
CA THR A 290 11.76 -1.04 2.37
C THR A 290 10.30 -0.61 2.54
N ASP A 291 9.40 -1.54 2.80
CA ASP A 291 8.00 -1.24 3.14
C ASP A 291 7.87 -0.77 4.61
N THR A 292 8.81 -1.18 5.46
CA THR A 292 8.77 -0.99 6.90
C THR A 292 10.15 -0.58 7.40
N LEU A 293 10.22 0.52 8.14
CA LEU A 293 11.35 0.87 9.00
C LEU A 293 11.00 0.47 10.43
N ARG A 294 11.87 -0.33 11.08
CA ARG A 294 11.74 -0.72 12.49
C ARG A 294 12.64 0.16 13.35
N ILE A 295 12.10 0.74 14.42
CA ILE A 295 12.75 1.72 15.28
C ILE A 295 12.74 1.22 16.73
N GLY A 296 13.88 1.29 17.41
CA GLY A 296 14.00 0.92 18.82
C GLY A 296 13.35 1.93 19.76
N LYS A 297 13.16 1.56 21.04
CA LYS A 297 12.52 2.43 22.05
C LYS A 297 13.25 3.76 22.26
N GLU A 298 14.56 3.80 21.99
CA GLU A 298 15.40 5.00 22.08
C GLU A 298 15.22 5.99 20.92
N GLY A 299 14.45 5.65 19.88
CA GLY A 299 14.33 6.46 18.67
C GLY A 299 15.57 6.38 17.77
N GLY A 300 15.90 7.48 17.08
CA GLY A 300 17.11 7.62 16.27
C GLY A 300 16.95 8.46 15.01
N ASP A 301 18.06 8.65 14.30
CA ASP A 301 18.14 9.25 12.97
C ASP A 301 18.30 8.13 11.92
N PHE A 302 17.49 8.19 10.84
CA PHE A 302 17.40 7.15 9.82
C PHE A 302 17.38 7.76 8.41
N SER A 303 17.85 6.99 7.42
CA SER A 303 17.78 7.35 6.00
C SER A 303 17.17 6.18 5.22
N VAL A 304 16.22 6.47 4.33
CA VAL A 304 15.56 5.47 3.46
C VAL A 304 15.54 5.98 2.03
N LYS A 305 16.06 5.20 1.07
CA LYS A 305 16.09 5.60 -0.33
C LYS A 305 14.74 5.40 -1.03
N ILE A 306 14.39 6.35 -1.88
CA ILE A 306 13.27 6.29 -2.82
C ILE A 306 13.81 5.89 -4.20
N ARG A 307 13.21 4.86 -4.79
CA ARG A 307 13.49 4.33 -6.13
C ARG A 307 12.36 4.79 -7.04
N ALA A 308 12.61 5.81 -7.84
CA ALA A 308 11.63 6.38 -8.76
C ALA A 308 12.24 6.75 -10.12
N ASN A 309 11.46 6.60 -11.19
CA ASN A 309 11.69 7.22 -12.51
C ASN A 309 10.57 8.20 -12.90
N LEU A 310 9.71 8.53 -11.95
CA LEU A 310 8.70 9.60 -11.99
C LEU A 310 9.16 10.78 -11.13
N ARG A 311 8.68 12.00 -11.42
CA ARG A 311 8.61 13.04 -10.39
C ARG A 311 7.55 12.66 -9.36
N TYR A 312 7.86 12.94 -8.10
CA TYR A 312 7.02 12.59 -6.95
C TYR A 312 7.04 13.69 -5.90
N ASN A 313 5.99 13.72 -5.08
CA ASN A 313 5.86 14.61 -3.94
C ASN A 313 5.13 13.88 -2.78
N PHE A 314 4.85 14.58 -1.68
CA PHE A 314 4.21 13.99 -0.49
C PHE A 314 2.74 14.42 -0.28
N LYS A 315 2.15 15.16 -1.21
CA LYS A 315 0.73 15.54 -1.19
C LYS A 315 -0.09 14.52 -1.96
N GLY A 316 -1.20 14.06 -1.37
CA GLY A 316 -2.23 13.34 -2.13
C GLY A 316 -2.96 14.27 -3.12
N PRO A 317 -3.67 13.72 -4.13
CA PRO A 317 -4.28 14.47 -5.24
C PRO A 317 -5.51 15.33 -4.87
N GLN A 318 -5.54 15.95 -3.68
CA GLN A 318 -6.60 16.87 -3.23
C GLN A 318 -6.08 18.12 -2.49
N ASN A 319 -4.82 18.53 -2.70
CA ASN A 319 -4.27 19.81 -2.21
C ASN A 319 -4.56 20.11 -0.72
N GLN A 320 -4.30 19.12 0.14
CA GLN A 320 -3.96 19.43 1.53
C GLN A 320 -2.62 20.20 1.56
N GLU A 321 -2.40 20.99 2.60
CA GLU A 321 -1.32 21.98 2.67
C GLU A 321 0.10 21.36 2.59
N GLU A 322 1.15 22.20 2.59
CA GLU A 322 2.55 21.75 2.45
C GLU A 322 3.09 20.94 3.65
N SER A 323 2.26 20.73 4.66
CA SER A 323 2.51 19.84 5.78
C SER A 323 2.38 18.37 5.36
N LEU A 324 3.52 17.66 5.35
CA LEU A 324 3.64 16.19 5.33
C LEU A 324 2.56 15.52 6.22
N VAL A 325 1.45 15.08 5.63
CA VAL A 325 0.35 14.49 6.39
C VAL A 325 0.76 13.15 6.97
N LEU A 326 0.68 13.01 8.30
CA LEU A 326 0.70 11.70 8.94
C LEU A 326 -0.64 11.03 8.64
N ILE A 327 -0.64 10.06 7.73
CA ILE A 327 -1.80 9.20 7.54
C ILE A 327 -1.79 8.23 8.72
N GLU A 328 -2.66 8.50 9.70
CA GLU A 328 -2.99 7.54 10.76
C GLU A 328 -3.31 6.18 10.14
N PRO A 329 -2.80 5.05 10.68
CA PRO A 329 -3.14 3.74 10.17
C PRO A 329 -4.66 3.52 10.12
N SER A 330 -5.16 3.10 8.96
CA SER A 330 -6.57 2.69 8.78
C SER A 330 -6.92 1.44 9.59
N THR A 331 -5.92 0.76 10.15
CA THR A 331 -6.06 -0.38 11.05
C THR A 331 -5.77 0.02 12.50
N PHE A 332 -6.78 -0.19 13.35
CA PHE A 332 -6.66 -0.32 14.81
C PHE A 332 -6.50 0.96 15.66
N LYS A 333 -7.45 1.90 15.53
CA LYS A 333 -7.74 2.88 16.58
C LYS A 333 -8.30 2.21 17.85
N MET A 334 -7.43 1.63 18.69
CA MET A 334 -7.76 1.47 20.11
C MET A 334 -7.91 2.88 20.70
N GLY A 335 -9.13 3.24 21.11
CA GLY A 335 -9.52 4.60 21.49
C GLY A 335 -8.92 5.11 22.81
N ILE A 336 -7.59 5.20 22.87
CA ILE A 336 -6.80 5.78 23.96
C ILE A 336 -5.68 6.57 23.28
N GLY A 337 -5.33 7.75 23.80
CA GLY A 337 -4.31 8.59 23.17
C GLY A 337 -2.91 7.99 23.23
N THR A 338 -2.54 7.20 22.22
CA THR A 338 -1.16 7.09 21.77
C THR A 338 -0.67 8.51 21.50
N LYS A 339 0.31 8.99 22.26
CA LYS A 339 1.01 10.22 21.88
C LYS A 339 1.62 9.99 20.50
N ASP A 340 1.32 10.88 19.57
CA ASP A 340 1.85 10.82 18.22
C ASP A 340 3.38 10.71 18.25
N MET A 341 3.92 9.93 17.32
CA MET A 341 5.37 9.80 17.20
C MET A 341 5.94 11.15 16.75
N ASN A 342 6.61 11.85 17.68
CA ASN A 342 7.21 13.16 17.44
C ASN A 342 8.31 13.05 16.38
N LEU A 343 7.91 13.30 15.14
CA LEU A 343 8.74 13.28 13.93
C LEU A 343 9.27 14.69 13.64
N THR A 344 10.47 14.98 14.13
CA THR A 344 11.21 16.19 13.72
C THR A 344 11.72 15.97 12.30
N ARG A 345 11.19 16.71 11.32
CA ARG A 345 11.39 16.43 9.89
C ARG A 345 12.30 17.45 9.22
N THR A 346 13.35 16.96 8.58
CA THR A 346 14.19 17.74 7.66
C THR A 346 14.14 17.07 6.28
N LEU A 347 13.18 17.49 5.45
CA LEU A 347 13.16 17.09 4.04
C LEU A 347 14.33 17.77 3.31
N ASN A 348 15.44 17.06 3.16
CA ASN A 348 16.51 17.42 2.24
C ASN A 348 16.65 16.28 1.23
N ILE A 349 16.06 16.44 0.04
CA ILE A 349 16.15 15.45 -1.04
C ILE A 349 17.47 15.67 -1.78
N GLU A 350 18.53 15.12 -1.21
CA GLU A 350 19.77 14.84 -1.92
C GLU A 350 19.73 13.37 -2.37
N ASP A 351 20.00 13.12 -3.65
CA ASP A 351 20.08 11.80 -4.30
C ASP A 351 18.93 10.81 -3.98
N ASN A 352 17.69 11.33 -3.97
CA ASN A 352 16.44 10.59 -3.69
C ASN A 352 16.42 9.87 -2.33
N THR A 353 17.06 10.44 -1.31
CA THR A 353 17.09 9.87 0.05
C THR A 353 16.16 10.63 1.01
N LEU A 354 15.29 9.92 1.72
CA LEU A 354 14.44 10.48 2.78
C LEU A 354 15.12 10.32 4.15
N ASN A 355 15.44 11.44 4.79
CA ASN A 355 15.98 11.47 6.16
C ASN A 355 14.87 11.66 7.19
N ILE A 356 14.88 10.87 8.25
CA ILE A 356 13.82 10.74 9.25
C ILE A 356 14.43 10.75 10.64
N LYS A 357 14.11 11.74 11.48
CA LYS A 357 14.44 11.73 12.90
C LYS A 357 13.22 11.38 13.75
N ILE A 358 13.38 10.43 14.66
CA ILE A 358 12.34 9.93 15.57
C ILE A 358 12.85 10.06 17.01
N GLU A 359 12.11 10.78 17.84
CA GLU A 359 12.42 10.92 19.27
C GLU A 359 12.15 9.61 20.05
N PRO A 360 12.74 9.42 21.25
CA PRO A 360 12.50 8.23 22.08
C PRO A 360 11.02 7.97 22.36
N ALA A 361 10.64 6.69 22.37
CA ALA A 361 9.25 6.24 22.45
C ALA A 361 8.52 6.82 23.65
N SER A 362 7.47 7.61 23.39
CA SER A 362 6.69 8.31 24.43
C SER A 362 5.56 7.44 25.03
N SER A 363 5.40 6.22 24.51
CA SER A 363 4.39 5.22 24.85
C SER A 363 5.06 3.95 25.38
N ALA A 364 4.39 3.25 26.29
CA ALA A 364 4.81 1.91 26.74
C ALA A 364 4.60 0.82 25.68
N PHE A 365 3.72 1.06 24.71
CA PHE A 365 3.34 0.13 23.65
C PHE A 365 3.84 0.60 22.29
N MET A 366 4.00 -0.36 21.38
CA MET A 366 4.41 -0.12 19.99
C MET A 366 3.51 0.95 19.34
N ASN A 367 4.11 1.85 18.57
CA ASN A 367 3.38 2.83 17.78
C ASN A 367 3.76 2.72 16.29
N ASP A 368 2.75 2.66 15.43
CA ASP A 368 2.88 2.57 13.98
C ASP A 368 2.45 3.89 13.34
N SER A 369 3.25 4.38 12.41
CA SER A 369 2.94 5.58 11.61
C SER A 369 3.29 5.35 10.14
N SER A 370 2.97 6.29 9.26
CA SER A 370 3.26 6.15 7.83
C SER A 370 3.69 7.45 7.15
N ILE A 371 4.51 7.30 6.10
CA ILE A 371 4.86 8.36 5.15
C ILE A 371 4.52 7.83 3.75
N THR A 372 3.73 8.58 2.98
CA THR A 372 3.38 8.22 1.60
C THR A 372 3.93 9.25 0.62
N VAL A 373 4.51 8.77 -0.48
CA VAL A 373 4.85 9.55 -1.67
C VAL A 373 3.87 9.24 -2.80
N TYR A 374 3.61 10.24 -3.65
CA TYR A 374 2.73 10.18 -4.80
C TYR A 374 3.45 10.70 -6.03
N SER A 375 3.17 10.15 -7.22
CA SER A 375 3.57 10.79 -8.49
C SER A 375 2.90 12.16 -8.64
N SER A 376 3.45 13.07 -9.46
CA SER A 376 2.84 14.40 -9.64
C SER A 376 1.37 14.36 -10.09
N ASN A 377 0.97 13.34 -10.87
CA ASN A 377 -0.42 13.11 -11.28
C ASN A 377 -1.27 12.28 -10.28
N GLY A 378 -0.71 11.85 -9.15
CA GLY A 378 -1.39 11.09 -8.11
C GLY A 378 -1.77 9.63 -8.45
N LEU A 379 -1.47 9.13 -9.66
CA LEU A 379 -1.84 7.77 -10.08
C LEU A 379 -0.96 6.66 -9.48
N PHE A 380 0.28 6.98 -9.08
CA PHE A 380 1.19 6.06 -8.42
C PHE A 380 1.48 6.55 -7.00
N SER A 381 1.62 5.63 -6.05
CA SER A 381 2.03 5.95 -4.69
C SER A 381 2.83 4.82 -4.05
N SER A 382 3.60 5.16 -3.01
CA SER A 382 4.31 4.22 -2.16
C SER A 382 4.28 4.69 -0.71
N THR A 383 4.07 3.76 0.22
CA THR A 383 3.97 4.05 1.66
C THR A 383 5.07 3.32 2.42
N LEU A 384 5.81 4.06 3.23
CA LEU A 384 6.74 3.55 4.23
C LEU A 384 6.04 3.51 5.59
N VAL A 385 5.95 2.33 6.19
CA VAL A 385 5.50 2.15 7.57
C VAL A 385 6.66 2.39 8.52
N LEU A 386 6.44 3.22 9.54
CA LEU A 386 7.39 3.49 10.62
C LEU A 386 6.88 2.80 11.89
N ARG A 387 7.61 1.80 12.38
CA ARG A 387 7.20 0.97 13.53
C ARG A 387 8.16 1.14 14.69
N GLN A 388 7.76 1.90 15.72
CA GLN A 388 8.55 2.16 16.91
C GLN A 388 8.18 1.22 18.05
N GLU A 389 9.19 0.55 18.63
CA GLU A 389 9.07 -0.25 19.85
C GLU A 389 8.66 0.61 21.06
N GLY A 390 7.75 0.09 21.89
CA GLY A 390 7.30 0.76 23.11
C GLY A 390 8.31 0.68 24.26
N ASP A 391 8.23 1.63 25.19
CA ASP A 391 9.09 1.70 26.37
C ASP A 391 8.32 1.37 27.67
N MET A 392 8.37 0.11 28.10
CA MET A 392 7.67 -0.37 29.29
C MET A 392 8.05 0.33 30.59
N ASP A 393 9.21 1.01 30.66
CA ASP A 393 9.57 1.80 31.83
C ASP A 393 8.62 3.01 32.04
N LYS A 394 7.80 3.31 31.01
CA LYS A 394 6.71 4.30 31.02
C LYS A 394 5.31 3.68 31.28
N PHE A 395 5.22 2.41 31.65
CA PHE A 395 3.92 1.75 31.91
C PHE A 395 3.46 1.88 33.38
N GLU A 396 2.47 2.73 33.62
CA GLU A 396 1.89 2.92 34.96
C GLU A 396 0.87 1.82 35.31
N VAL A 397 1.32 0.86 36.12
CA VAL A 397 0.44 -0.19 36.68
C VAL A 397 -0.51 0.41 37.73
N THR A 398 -1.82 0.25 37.49
CA THR A 398 -2.88 0.73 38.40
C THR A 398 -2.88 -0.02 39.74
N GLU A 399 -3.40 0.63 40.78
CA GLU A 399 -3.48 0.01 42.10
C GLU A 399 -4.45 -1.18 42.13
N THR A 400 -5.57 -1.09 41.41
CA THR A 400 -6.52 -2.20 41.19
C THR A 400 -5.83 -3.44 40.60
N VAL A 401 -4.91 -3.24 39.65
CA VAL A 401 -4.19 -4.35 39.02
C VAL A 401 -3.18 -4.98 39.98
N LYS A 402 -2.48 -4.18 40.82
CA LYS A 402 -1.60 -4.72 41.88
C LYS A 402 -2.38 -5.56 42.90
N GLN A 403 -3.55 -5.08 43.33
CA GLN A 403 -4.35 -5.74 44.36
C GLN A 403 -4.97 -7.09 43.91
N HIS A 404 -5.28 -7.26 42.63
CA HIS A 404 -5.98 -8.45 42.12
C HIS A 404 -5.11 -9.45 41.33
N SER A 405 -4.03 -8.99 40.67
CA SER A 405 -3.18 -9.82 39.81
C SER A 405 -2.58 -11.05 40.51
N HIS A 406 -2.15 -10.92 41.77
CA HIS A 406 -1.58 -12.04 42.54
C HIS A 406 -2.56 -13.22 42.68
N GLY A 407 -3.84 -12.95 42.97
CA GLY A 407 -4.86 -13.98 43.11
C GLY A 407 -5.15 -14.70 41.79
N LEU A 408 -5.18 -13.95 40.69
CA LEU A 408 -5.33 -14.46 39.33
C LEU A 408 -4.17 -15.38 38.95
N LEU A 409 -2.92 -14.93 39.13
CA LEU A 409 -1.73 -15.74 38.83
C LEU A 409 -1.64 -17.00 39.70
N LEU A 410 -2.06 -16.93 40.97
CA LEU A 410 -2.13 -18.09 41.86
C LEU A 410 -3.14 -19.15 41.37
N SER A 411 -4.29 -18.74 40.83
CA SER A 411 -5.29 -19.66 40.27
C SER A 411 -4.84 -20.24 38.93
N LEU A 412 -4.24 -19.42 38.07
CA LEU A 412 -3.61 -19.84 36.81
C LEU A 412 -2.53 -20.90 37.07
N ARG A 413 -1.59 -20.64 38.00
CA ARG A 413 -0.58 -21.62 38.45
C ARG A 413 -1.22 -22.93 38.91
N LYS A 414 -2.28 -22.87 39.73
CA LYS A 414 -2.98 -24.06 40.27
C LYS A 414 -3.67 -24.90 39.18
N ALA A 415 -4.12 -24.29 38.08
CA ALA A 415 -4.65 -25.01 36.93
C ALA A 415 -3.51 -25.71 36.17
N THR A 416 -2.49 -24.95 35.77
CA THR A 416 -1.30 -25.46 35.05
C THR A 416 -0.60 -26.59 35.82
N ASP A 417 -0.39 -26.44 37.14
CA ASP A 417 0.15 -27.44 38.07
C ASP A 417 -0.57 -28.81 37.97
N ASN A 418 -1.89 -28.80 37.73
CA ASN A 418 -2.69 -30.03 37.65
C ASN A 418 -2.71 -30.61 36.23
N LEU A 419 -2.81 -29.75 35.21
CA LEU A 419 -2.77 -30.13 33.80
C LEU A 419 -1.42 -30.76 33.42
N TYR A 420 -0.32 -30.18 33.91
CA TYR A 420 1.04 -30.67 33.70
C TYR A 420 1.29 -32.00 34.41
N ALA A 421 0.82 -32.14 35.66
CA ALA A 421 0.95 -33.41 36.39
C ALA A 421 0.16 -34.56 35.73
N MET A 422 -1.01 -34.26 35.15
CA MET A 422 -1.77 -35.23 34.35
C MET A 422 -1.04 -35.63 33.06
N GLU A 423 -0.56 -34.65 32.27
CA GLU A 423 0.16 -34.91 31.01
C GLU A 423 1.45 -35.72 31.24
N ALA A 424 2.25 -35.36 32.27
CA ALA A 424 3.55 -35.97 32.56
C ALA A 424 3.48 -37.49 32.74
N PHE A 425 2.42 -37.99 33.39
CA PHE A 425 2.17 -39.43 33.53
C PHE A 425 1.45 -40.04 32.34
N TYR A 426 0.50 -39.33 31.73
CA TYR A 426 -0.25 -39.82 30.57
C TYR A 426 0.63 -40.07 29.35
N SER A 427 1.57 -39.16 29.06
CA SER A 427 2.55 -39.30 27.98
C SER A 427 3.75 -40.19 28.35
N ARG A 428 3.71 -40.81 29.54
CA ARG A 428 4.79 -41.62 30.15
C ARG A 428 6.16 -40.93 30.01
N SER A 429 6.19 -39.62 30.26
CA SER A 429 7.41 -38.82 30.31
C SER A 429 8.23 -39.07 31.59
N TYR A 430 7.56 -39.61 32.61
CA TYR A 430 8.15 -40.12 33.86
C TYR A 430 7.92 -41.63 33.98
N PRO A 431 8.67 -42.34 34.85
CA PRO A 431 8.39 -43.73 35.21
C PRO A 431 6.98 -43.92 35.81
N GLU A 432 6.58 -45.18 36.03
CA GLU A 432 5.34 -45.47 36.76
C GLU A 432 5.35 -44.76 38.13
N PRO A 433 4.31 -43.99 38.48
CA PRO A 433 4.27 -43.25 39.73
C PRO A 433 4.29 -44.21 40.94
N GLY A 434 5.00 -43.85 42.01
CA GLY A 434 4.93 -44.56 43.30
C GLY A 434 3.62 -44.36 44.07
N TYR A 435 2.60 -43.76 43.45
CA TYR A 435 1.38 -43.27 44.10
C TYR A 435 0.13 -43.55 43.25
N HIS A 436 -0.84 -44.27 43.82
CA HIS A 436 -2.07 -44.69 43.15
C HIS A 436 -2.89 -43.55 42.49
N LEU A 437 -2.70 -42.31 42.95
CA LEU A 437 -3.37 -41.12 42.43
C LEU A 437 -3.23 -40.93 40.90
N PHE A 438 -2.09 -41.33 40.33
CA PHE A 438 -1.80 -41.17 38.89
C PHE A 438 -1.80 -42.48 38.09
N TYR A 439 -2.06 -43.63 38.73
CA TYR A 439 -2.13 -44.94 38.05
C TYR A 439 -3.15 -44.95 36.88
N PRO A 440 -4.34 -44.33 36.98
CA PRO A 440 -5.29 -44.27 35.86
C PRO A 440 -4.73 -43.59 34.61
N PHE A 441 -3.91 -42.53 34.78
CA PHE A 441 -3.29 -41.79 33.68
C PHE A 441 -2.14 -42.58 33.06
N TYR A 442 -1.24 -43.14 33.88
CA TYR A 442 -0.09 -43.91 33.39
C TYR A 442 -0.48 -45.22 32.69
N ASN A 443 -1.51 -45.89 33.21
CA ASN A 443 -2.04 -47.16 32.67
C ASN A 443 -3.22 -46.97 31.71
N HIS A 444 -3.53 -45.73 31.31
CA HIS A 444 -4.60 -45.37 30.37
C HIS A 444 -5.97 -46.02 30.69
N SER A 445 -6.31 -46.12 31.98
CA SER A 445 -7.48 -46.84 32.49
C SER A 445 -8.41 -45.92 33.28
N ASN A 446 -9.74 -46.18 33.20
CA ASN A 446 -10.85 -45.51 33.90
C ASN A 446 -10.57 -44.09 34.48
N VAL A 447 -10.26 -43.14 33.60
CA VAL A 447 -9.84 -41.77 34.00
C VAL A 447 -11.03 -40.91 34.45
N ILE A 448 -12.23 -41.15 33.91
CA ILE A 448 -13.45 -40.32 34.08
C ILE A 448 -13.88 -40.16 35.55
N GLY A 449 -13.67 -41.18 36.38
CA GLY A 449 -13.99 -41.16 37.80
C GLY A 449 -12.92 -40.54 38.71
N THR A 450 -11.80 -40.07 38.16
CA THR A 450 -10.68 -39.60 39.00
C THR A 450 -10.90 -38.20 39.53
N SER A 451 -10.59 -38.01 40.83
CA SER A 451 -10.62 -36.71 41.48
C SER A 451 -9.60 -35.72 40.88
N VAL A 452 -8.49 -36.22 40.30
CA VAL A 452 -7.48 -35.41 39.61
C VAL A 452 -8.06 -34.74 38.36
N LEU A 453 -8.73 -35.52 37.49
CA LEU A 453 -9.39 -35.01 36.28
C LEU A 453 -10.42 -33.92 36.62
N GLN A 454 -11.30 -34.21 37.58
CA GLN A 454 -12.33 -33.28 38.07
C GLN A 454 -11.70 -32.00 38.66
N THR A 455 -10.63 -32.14 39.45
CA THR A 455 -9.91 -31.01 40.06
C THR A 455 -9.22 -30.14 39.01
N ALA A 456 -8.58 -30.74 38.00
CA ALA A 456 -7.91 -29.99 36.93
C ALA A 456 -8.90 -29.17 36.10
N TRP A 457 -10.03 -29.78 35.70
CA TRP A 457 -11.10 -29.09 35.00
C TRP A 457 -11.67 -27.92 35.82
N GLY A 458 -12.08 -28.19 37.08
CA GLY A 458 -12.63 -27.17 37.97
C GLY A 458 -11.66 -26.02 38.26
N ARG A 459 -10.36 -26.30 38.44
CA ARG A 459 -9.33 -25.27 38.59
C ARG A 459 -9.14 -24.43 37.33
N SER A 460 -9.19 -25.06 36.16
CA SER A 460 -9.07 -24.36 34.87
C SER A 460 -10.20 -23.37 34.66
N TYR A 461 -11.45 -23.80 34.83
CA TYR A 461 -12.61 -22.91 34.70
C TYR A 461 -12.71 -21.88 35.84
N ALA A 462 -12.26 -22.20 37.05
CA ALA A 462 -12.14 -21.20 38.12
C ALA A 462 -11.11 -20.10 37.78
N ALA A 463 -9.97 -20.45 37.19
CA ALA A 463 -8.96 -19.49 36.75
C ALA A 463 -9.46 -18.65 35.57
N ILE A 464 -10.12 -19.26 34.57
CA ILE A 464 -10.79 -18.54 33.46
C ILE A 464 -11.82 -17.53 34.00
N ASN A 465 -12.68 -17.93 34.94
CA ASN A 465 -13.69 -17.03 35.51
C ASN A 465 -13.06 -15.90 36.34
N GLN A 466 -11.96 -16.15 37.06
CA GLN A 466 -11.20 -15.08 37.73
C GLN A 466 -10.58 -14.10 36.74
N ILE A 467 -10.00 -14.58 35.64
CA ILE A 467 -9.47 -13.72 34.57
C ILE A 467 -10.60 -12.86 33.97
N ASN A 468 -11.72 -13.47 33.60
CA ASN A 468 -12.87 -12.75 33.02
C ASN A 468 -13.47 -11.75 34.03
N THR A 469 -13.54 -12.11 35.31
CA THR A 469 -13.98 -11.23 36.40
C THR A 469 -13.04 -10.03 36.56
N PHE A 470 -11.74 -10.25 36.48
CA PHE A 470 -10.74 -9.21 36.60
C PHE A 470 -10.73 -8.27 35.39
N ILE A 471 -10.83 -8.81 34.16
CA ILE A 471 -11.06 -8.03 32.93
C ILE A 471 -12.32 -7.15 33.05
N ARG A 472 -13.38 -7.63 33.71
CA ARG A 472 -14.58 -6.83 33.99
C ARG A 472 -14.34 -5.75 35.05
N ILE A 473 -13.53 -6.00 36.08
CA ILE A 473 -13.19 -5.02 37.13
C ILE A 473 -12.38 -3.86 36.54
N ILE A 474 -11.31 -4.17 35.80
CA ILE A 474 -10.42 -3.16 35.19
C ILE A 474 -11.01 -2.52 33.92
N GLY A 475 -12.24 -2.90 33.54
CA GLY A 475 -12.92 -2.40 32.34
C GLY A 475 -13.09 -0.87 32.31
N ASN A 476 -13.12 -0.22 33.48
CA ASN A 476 -13.26 1.23 33.64
C ASN A 476 -11.93 1.98 33.83
N GLU A 477 -10.78 1.30 33.78
CA GLU A 477 -9.47 1.93 34.06
C GLU A 477 -8.82 2.56 32.82
N HIS A 478 -7.91 3.51 33.08
CA HIS A 478 -6.94 3.93 32.08
C HIS A 478 -6.14 2.71 31.60
N TYR A 479 -5.91 2.59 30.28
CA TYR A 479 -5.38 1.39 29.62
C TYR A 479 -6.27 0.11 29.67
N SER A 480 -7.57 0.20 30.01
CA SER A 480 -8.51 -0.95 30.02
C SER A 480 -8.42 -1.92 28.80
N PRO A 481 -8.46 -1.44 27.53
CA PRO A 481 -8.26 -2.30 26.36
C PRO A 481 -6.93 -3.06 26.31
N VAL A 482 -5.84 -2.44 26.80
CA VAL A 482 -4.50 -3.05 26.87
C VAL A 482 -4.48 -4.15 27.95
N TYR A 483 -5.02 -3.86 29.13
CA TYR A 483 -5.17 -4.86 30.19
C TYR A 483 -6.04 -6.05 29.74
N LYS A 484 -7.14 -5.80 29.01
CA LYS A 484 -7.96 -6.88 28.44
C LYS A 484 -7.14 -7.82 27.55
N THR A 485 -6.23 -7.30 26.73
CA THR A 485 -5.32 -8.10 25.90
C THR A 485 -4.30 -8.87 26.74
N ILE A 486 -3.70 -8.24 27.76
CA ILE A 486 -2.73 -8.87 28.68
C ILE A 486 -3.34 -10.09 29.39
N PHE A 487 -4.51 -9.91 30.00
CA PHE A 487 -5.15 -10.99 30.76
C PHE A 487 -5.87 -12.00 29.84
N GLY A 488 -6.29 -11.58 28.63
CA GLY A 488 -6.72 -12.50 27.56
C GLY A 488 -5.61 -13.48 27.13
N ASN A 489 -4.37 -13.02 26.96
CA ASN A 489 -3.22 -13.88 26.69
C ASN A 489 -2.98 -14.94 27.80
N LEU A 490 -3.20 -14.60 29.08
CA LEU A 490 -3.12 -15.57 30.18
C LEU A 490 -4.27 -16.60 30.14
N ARG A 491 -5.46 -16.20 29.69
CA ARG A 491 -6.60 -17.11 29.47
C ARG A 491 -6.35 -18.07 28.31
N ALA A 492 -5.69 -17.59 27.25
CA ALA A 492 -5.31 -18.39 26.10
C ALA A 492 -4.36 -19.55 26.46
N MET A 493 -3.47 -19.36 27.45
CA MET A 493 -2.63 -20.45 27.98
C MET A 493 -3.46 -21.63 28.49
N ILE A 494 -4.52 -21.36 29.26
CA ILE A 494 -5.42 -22.40 29.78
C ILE A 494 -6.21 -23.04 28.64
N TYR A 495 -6.78 -22.25 27.72
CA TYR A 495 -7.59 -22.80 26.63
C TYR A 495 -6.80 -23.66 25.66
N TYR A 496 -5.54 -23.34 25.38
CA TYR A 496 -4.65 -24.22 24.61
C TYR A 496 -4.46 -25.56 25.33
N GLN A 497 -4.26 -25.55 26.65
CA GLN A 497 -4.09 -26.77 27.46
C GLN A 497 -5.38 -27.60 27.52
N LEU A 498 -6.55 -26.96 27.66
CA LEU A 498 -7.85 -27.64 27.62
C LEU A 498 -8.12 -28.27 26.25
N ALA A 499 -7.86 -27.54 25.16
CA ALA A 499 -8.08 -28.02 23.80
C ALA A 499 -7.17 -29.23 23.46
N ILE A 500 -5.89 -29.19 23.84
CA ILE A 500 -4.95 -30.31 23.59
C ILE A 500 -5.37 -31.61 24.31
N LEU A 501 -5.93 -31.52 25.52
CA LEU A 501 -6.34 -32.69 26.32
C LEU A 501 -7.78 -33.16 26.05
N TRP A 502 -8.76 -32.26 26.05
CA TRP A 502 -10.19 -32.62 25.92
C TRP A 502 -10.77 -32.34 24.53
N GLY A 503 -10.07 -31.60 23.66
CA GLY A 503 -10.55 -31.26 22.32
C GLY A 503 -11.68 -30.23 22.39
N ASN A 504 -12.92 -30.73 22.42
CA ASN A 504 -14.11 -29.89 22.44
C ASN A 504 -14.45 -29.47 23.88
N VAL A 505 -14.50 -28.16 24.16
CA VAL A 505 -14.82 -27.64 25.51
C VAL A 505 -15.61 -26.32 25.46
N PRO A 506 -16.37 -25.96 26.52
CA PRO A 506 -17.05 -24.66 26.60
C PRO A 506 -16.08 -23.47 26.61
N TYR A 507 -16.28 -22.54 25.67
CA TYR A 507 -15.47 -21.32 25.56
C TYR A 507 -16.15 -20.14 26.25
N VAL A 508 -15.47 -19.53 27.22
CA VAL A 508 -16.02 -18.55 28.16
C VAL A 508 -15.09 -17.33 28.19
N ASP A 509 -15.49 -16.29 27.48
CA ASP A 509 -14.71 -15.07 27.22
C ASP A 509 -15.06 -13.87 28.12
N ARG A 510 -16.11 -14.03 28.93
CA ARG A 510 -16.74 -13.02 29.77
C ARG A 510 -17.12 -13.58 31.13
N VAL A 511 -17.58 -12.73 32.04
CA VAL A 511 -18.28 -13.18 33.25
C VAL A 511 -19.68 -13.65 32.85
N VAL A 512 -20.04 -14.84 33.28
CA VAL A 512 -21.37 -15.44 33.09
C VAL A 512 -22.05 -15.58 34.45
N ASN A 513 -23.39 -15.53 34.46
CA ASN A 513 -24.17 -15.88 35.65
C ASN A 513 -24.31 -17.41 35.78
N MET A 514 -24.95 -17.87 36.87
CA MET A 514 -25.08 -19.30 37.17
C MET A 514 -25.91 -20.05 36.11
N ASP A 515 -26.99 -19.45 35.63
CA ASP A 515 -27.89 -20.07 34.65
C ASP A 515 -27.22 -20.14 33.25
N GLU A 516 -26.49 -19.10 32.85
CA GLU A 516 -25.65 -19.10 31.65
C GLU A 516 -24.57 -20.17 31.71
N ALA A 517 -23.87 -20.30 32.84
CA ALA A 517 -22.75 -21.23 33.01
C ALA A 517 -23.13 -22.69 32.74
N PHE A 518 -24.32 -23.11 33.14
CA PHE A 518 -24.85 -24.46 32.89
C PHE A 518 -25.43 -24.66 31.47
N ASN A 519 -25.40 -23.66 30.60
CA ASN A 519 -25.95 -23.74 29.25
C ASN A 519 -24.93 -23.41 28.13
N ILE A 520 -23.67 -23.14 28.45
CA ILE A 520 -22.65 -22.80 27.45
C ILE A 520 -22.33 -24.03 26.58
N PRO A 521 -22.51 -23.98 25.25
CA PRO A 521 -22.15 -25.09 24.37
C PRO A 521 -20.63 -25.27 24.29
N GLN A 522 -20.19 -26.49 24.03
CA GLN A 522 -18.80 -26.76 23.65
C GLN A 522 -18.50 -26.22 22.24
N LEU A 523 -17.31 -25.64 22.06
CA LEU A 523 -16.73 -25.37 20.75
C LEU A 523 -15.72 -26.46 20.39
N SER A 524 -15.44 -26.65 19.11
CA SER A 524 -14.43 -27.62 18.66
C SER A 524 -12.99 -27.16 18.96
N GLU A 525 -12.04 -28.12 19.02
CA GLU A 525 -10.60 -27.83 19.12
C GLU A 525 -10.18 -26.75 18.09
N THR A 526 -10.64 -26.88 16.85
CA THR A 526 -10.34 -25.93 15.77
C THR A 526 -10.84 -24.52 16.06
N GLU A 527 -12.13 -24.35 16.42
CA GLU A 527 -12.74 -23.04 16.72
C GLU A 527 -12.11 -22.37 17.95
N ILE A 528 -11.72 -23.16 18.95
CA ILE A 528 -11.00 -22.66 20.12
C ILE A 528 -9.64 -22.13 19.66
N LEU A 529 -8.87 -22.92 18.91
CA LEU A 529 -7.57 -22.50 18.40
C LEU A 529 -7.66 -21.29 17.45
N ASP A 530 -8.77 -21.10 16.71
CA ASP A 530 -9.01 -19.88 15.92
C ASP A 530 -9.20 -18.66 16.81
N LYS A 531 -9.99 -18.78 17.89
CA LYS A 531 -10.15 -17.69 18.87
C LYS A 531 -8.82 -17.35 19.53
N LEU A 532 -7.99 -18.35 19.84
CA LEU A 532 -6.66 -18.12 20.40
C LEU A 532 -5.69 -17.49 19.40
N GLU A 533 -5.68 -17.92 18.13
CA GLU A 533 -4.86 -17.30 17.07
C GLU A 533 -5.18 -15.80 16.93
N ASN A 534 -6.46 -15.42 17.02
CA ASN A 534 -6.88 -14.02 17.00
C ASN A 534 -6.48 -13.25 18.27
N GLU A 535 -6.82 -13.74 19.47
CA GLU A 535 -6.50 -13.04 20.74
C GLU A 535 -4.98 -12.87 20.93
N LEU A 536 -4.19 -13.89 20.56
CA LEU A 536 -2.73 -13.85 20.66
C LEU A 536 -2.07 -13.00 19.56
N SER A 537 -2.68 -12.87 18.38
CA SER A 537 -2.16 -11.99 17.33
C SER A 537 -2.24 -10.52 17.72
N GLU A 538 -3.32 -10.08 18.40
CA GLU A 538 -3.39 -8.71 18.93
C GLU A 538 -2.43 -8.51 20.11
N ALA A 539 -2.25 -9.53 20.97
CA ALA A 539 -1.24 -9.51 22.02
C ALA A 539 0.19 -9.37 21.44
N TYR A 540 0.51 -10.10 20.38
CA TYR A 540 1.81 -10.05 19.71
C TYR A 540 2.12 -8.67 19.09
N LYS A 541 1.12 -7.98 18.51
CA LYS A 541 1.30 -6.60 18.02
C LYS A 541 1.52 -5.61 19.17
N LEU A 542 0.71 -5.74 20.23
CA LEU A 542 0.66 -4.77 21.33
C LEU A 542 1.87 -4.87 22.26
N PHE A 543 2.30 -6.10 22.58
CA PHE A 543 3.29 -6.34 23.63
C PHE A 543 4.69 -5.85 23.20
N PRO A 544 5.52 -5.40 24.15
CA PRO A 544 6.90 -4.94 23.92
C PRO A 544 7.85 -6.10 23.59
N ALA A 545 8.99 -5.80 22.98
CA ALA A 545 10.07 -6.78 22.76
C ALA A 545 10.70 -7.31 24.08
N GLN A 546 10.62 -6.55 25.18
CA GLN A 546 11.08 -6.96 26.53
C GLN A 546 10.15 -6.40 27.61
N SER A 547 10.11 -7.03 28.79
CA SER A 547 9.31 -6.57 29.94
C SER A 547 10.08 -6.68 31.25
N ALA A 548 9.88 -5.70 32.13
CA ALA A 548 10.50 -5.59 33.45
C ALA A 548 9.87 -6.54 34.49
N ASP A 549 8.55 -6.72 34.46
CA ASP A 549 7.83 -7.75 35.24
C ASP A 549 7.28 -8.80 34.27
N LYS A 550 8.08 -9.86 34.07
CA LYS A 550 7.74 -10.97 33.18
C LYS A 550 6.60 -11.85 33.68
N HIS A 551 6.12 -11.71 34.92
CA HIS A 551 5.08 -12.57 35.48
C HIS A 551 3.68 -11.98 35.27
N ILE A 552 3.49 -10.68 35.52
CA ILE A 552 2.23 -9.98 35.25
C ILE A 552 2.18 -9.48 33.79
N TYR A 553 3.31 -9.03 33.25
CA TYR A 553 3.40 -8.41 31.91
C TYR A 553 4.32 -9.24 30.99
N PRO A 554 3.78 -10.28 30.32
CA PRO A 554 4.54 -11.05 29.35
C PRO A 554 5.10 -10.18 28.22
N SER A 555 6.34 -10.45 27.78
CA SER A 555 6.89 -9.88 26.54
C SER A 555 6.23 -10.49 25.30
N ARG A 556 6.48 -9.90 24.13
CA ARG A 556 5.99 -10.38 22.82
C ARG A 556 6.36 -11.83 22.51
N ASP A 557 7.45 -12.33 23.11
CA ASP A 557 7.91 -13.72 22.97
C ASP A 557 6.88 -14.74 23.48
N VAL A 558 6.02 -14.35 24.42
CA VAL A 558 5.01 -15.23 25.02
C VAL A 558 3.83 -15.52 24.08
N PRO A 559 3.11 -14.52 23.51
CA PRO A 559 2.14 -14.80 22.46
C PRO A 559 2.79 -15.37 21.21
N ALA A 560 4.04 -15.00 20.87
CA ALA A 560 4.77 -15.64 19.77
C ALA A 560 4.96 -17.16 19.98
N ALA A 561 5.38 -17.57 21.18
CA ALA A 561 5.54 -18.99 21.51
C ALA A 561 4.20 -19.75 21.51
N LEU A 562 3.12 -19.12 21.97
CA LEU A 562 1.78 -19.71 21.93
C LEU A 562 1.25 -19.82 20.49
N LEU A 563 1.43 -18.79 19.65
CA LEU A 563 1.08 -18.82 18.22
C LEU A 563 1.88 -19.88 17.46
N ALA A 564 3.18 -20.03 17.76
CA ALA A 564 3.99 -21.13 17.23
C ALA A 564 3.41 -22.50 17.60
N LYS A 565 3.05 -22.73 18.87
CA LYS A 565 2.45 -23.98 19.36
C LYS A 565 1.09 -24.26 18.70
N ILE A 566 0.24 -23.24 18.52
CA ILE A 566 -1.05 -23.33 17.80
C ILE A 566 -0.84 -23.68 16.31
N HIS A 567 0.09 -23.00 15.62
CA HIS A 567 0.38 -23.28 14.23
C HIS A 567 1.01 -24.67 14.02
N MET A 568 1.81 -25.16 14.97
CA MET A 568 2.34 -26.52 14.95
C MET A 568 1.24 -27.58 15.09
N GLN A 569 0.26 -27.36 15.98
CA GLN A 569 -0.91 -28.23 16.09
C GLN A 569 -1.75 -28.24 14.80
N ARG A 570 -1.75 -27.13 14.05
CA ARG A 570 -2.44 -26.95 12.76
C ARG A 570 -1.64 -27.42 11.53
N GLY A 571 -0.41 -27.94 11.71
CA GLY A 571 0.49 -28.28 10.59
C GLY A 571 0.95 -27.07 9.75
N ALA A 572 0.74 -25.84 10.24
CA ALA A 572 1.04 -24.59 9.53
C ALA A 572 2.52 -24.19 9.71
N TYR A 573 3.44 -25.10 9.38
CA TYR A 573 4.87 -25.02 9.72
C TYR A 573 5.56 -23.71 9.29
N HIS A 574 5.20 -23.15 8.13
CA HIS A 574 5.74 -21.85 7.69
C HIS A 574 5.28 -20.67 8.57
N LYS A 575 4.01 -20.65 9.03
CA LYS A 575 3.54 -19.64 9.99
C LYS A 575 4.22 -19.85 11.35
N ALA A 576 4.29 -21.09 11.84
CA ALA A 576 4.97 -21.40 13.10
C ALA A 576 6.43 -20.91 13.09
N LEU A 577 7.15 -21.16 12.00
CA LEU A 577 8.55 -20.77 11.87
C LEU A 577 8.78 -19.25 11.90
N GLN A 578 7.82 -18.44 11.47
CA GLN A 578 7.91 -16.96 11.57
C GLN A 578 8.00 -16.50 13.04
N TYR A 579 7.12 -17.02 13.92
CA TYR A 579 7.12 -16.69 15.34
C TYR A 579 8.30 -17.33 16.10
N ILE A 580 8.72 -18.52 15.69
CA ILE A 580 9.90 -19.22 16.23
C ILE A 580 11.18 -18.44 15.92
N ASN A 581 11.37 -18.02 14.66
CA ASN A 581 12.54 -17.25 14.25
C ASN A 581 12.56 -15.88 14.95
N TYR A 582 11.42 -15.20 15.11
CA TYR A 582 11.34 -13.96 15.91
C TYR A 582 11.96 -14.13 17.32
N ILE A 583 11.68 -15.24 18.01
CA ILE A 583 12.25 -15.49 19.35
C ILE A 583 13.75 -15.85 19.27
N ILE A 584 14.18 -16.62 18.27
CA ILE A 584 15.59 -16.99 18.08
C ILE A 584 16.44 -15.75 17.73
N ASP A 585 15.99 -14.97 16.76
CA ASP A 585 16.67 -13.78 16.22
C ASP A 585 16.69 -12.61 17.23
N SER A 586 15.83 -12.65 18.27
CA SER A 586 15.85 -11.68 19.37
C SER A 586 17.15 -11.69 20.19
N ALA A 587 17.89 -12.80 20.19
CA ALA A 587 19.04 -13.08 21.05
C ALA A 587 18.79 -12.90 22.58
N ASN A 588 17.53 -12.76 23.01
CA ASN A 588 17.13 -12.61 24.43
C ASN A 588 17.36 -13.87 25.28
N TYR A 589 17.55 -15.03 24.65
CA TYR A 589 17.55 -16.34 25.29
C TYR A 589 18.73 -17.22 24.82
N ALA A 590 19.22 -18.09 25.70
CA ALA A 590 20.32 -19.01 25.41
C ALA A 590 20.15 -20.34 26.15
N LEU A 591 20.63 -21.44 25.55
CA LEU A 591 20.63 -22.75 26.20
C LEU A 591 21.55 -22.75 27.44
N ASN A 592 21.01 -23.14 28.60
CA ASN A 592 21.82 -23.30 29.82
C ASN A 592 22.90 -24.38 29.63
N THR A 593 24.09 -24.15 30.17
CA THR A 593 25.21 -25.12 30.13
C THR A 593 24.87 -26.46 30.78
N ASN A 594 24.13 -26.44 31.89
CA ASN A 594 23.64 -27.64 32.57
C ASN A 594 22.12 -27.73 32.43
N ALA A 595 21.60 -28.94 32.19
CA ALA A 595 20.15 -29.17 32.10
C ALA A 595 19.41 -28.91 33.42
N SER A 596 20.10 -29.03 34.57
CA SER A 596 19.58 -28.70 35.91
C SER A 596 19.13 -27.25 36.04
N ASP A 597 19.77 -26.34 35.32
CA ASP A 597 19.65 -24.89 35.53
C ASP A 597 18.48 -24.31 34.70
N THR A 598 17.91 -25.11 33.78
CA THR A 598 16.87 -24.71 32.83
C THR A 598 15.54 -24.31 33.48
N LYS A 599 15.28 -24.79 34.72
CA LYS A 599 14.04 -24.58 35.49
C LYS A 599 14.29 -23.89 36.85
N SER A 600 15.44 -23.24 37.03
CA SER A 600 15.83 -22.52 38.26
C SER A 600 16.02 -21.01 38.02
N GLU A 601 16.36 -20.25 39.07
CA GLU A 601 16.68 -18.80 38.95
C GLU A 601 17.90 -18.51 38.06
N LEU A 602 18.69 -19.54 37.73
CA LEU A 602 19.85 -19.43 36.83
C LEU A 602 19.49 -19.68 35.35
N SER A 603 18.21 -19.84 35.01
CA SER A 603 17.79 -20.17 33.66
C SER A 603 17.92 -18.99 32.69
N THR A 604 18.65 -19.22 31.60
CA THR A 604 18.71 -18.33 30.43
C THR A 604 17.69 -18.73 29.34
N GLU A 605 16.86 -19.73 29.63
CA GLU A 605 15.89 -20.28 28.67
C GLU A 605 14.44 -19.87 28.93
N LEU A 606 14.04 -19.50 30.15
CA LEU A 606 12.64 -19.27 30.50
C LEU A 606 12.03 -18.08 29.75
N ILE A 607 11.08 -18.36 28.86
CA ILE A 607 10.29 -17.35 28.13
C ILE A 607 9.13 -16.89 29.02
N TYR A 608 8.38 -17.84 29.57
CA TYR A 608 7.38 -17.59 30.62
C TYR A 608 7.21 -18.82 31.52
N ALA A 609 7.14 -18.63 32.84
CA ALA A 609 7.02 -19.70 33.82
C ALA A 609 6.36 -19.22 35.13
N PHE A 610 5.80 -20.16 35.90
CA PHE A 610 5.28 -19.91 37.24
C PHE A 610 6.27 -20.32 38.32
N ASP A 611 6.47 -19.48 39.33
CA ASP A 611 7.22 -19.83 40.55
C ASP A 611 6.47 -20.90 41.35
N MET A 612 7.13 -22.02 41.62
CA MET A 612 6.60 -23.19 42.32
C MET A 612 7.12 -23.32 43.77
N ARG A 613 8.03 -22.44 44.19
CA ARG A 613 8.73 -22.54 45.49
C ARG A 613 7.82 -22.20 46.67
N GLN A 614 6.82 -21.36 46.44
CA GLN A 614 5.88 -20.88 47.47
C GLN A 614 4.48 -21.51 47.35
N SER A 615 4.39 -22.85 47.38
CA SER A 615 3.23 -23.60 47.92
C SER A 615 3.43 -25.12 47.89
N ASN A 616 2.56 -25.84 48.59
CA ASN A 616 2.31 -27.27 48.39
C ASN A 616 1.69 -27.50 46.99
N ASN A 617 2.50 -27.81 45.98
CA ASN A 617 2.11 -27.96 44.57
C ASN A 617 1.98 -29.44 44.17
N LEU A 618 1.03 -29.77 43.29
CA LEU A 618 0.81 -31.15 42.85
C LEU A 618 1.98 -31.66 42.01
N TYR A 619 2.47 -30.85 41.07
CA TYR A 619 3.59 -31.20 40.20
C TYR A 619 4.89 -31.44 41.00
N VAL A 620 5.22 -30.55 41.94
CA VAL A 620 6.44 -30.65 42.76
C VAL A 620 6.43 -31.89 43.65
N ASN A 621 5.28 -32.25 44.22
CA ASN A 621 5.15 -33.40 45.12
C ASN A 621 5.23 -34.76 44.41
N TYR A 622 4.77 -34.84 43.15
CA TYR A 622 4.54 -36.12 42.47
C TYR A 622 5.37 -36.33 41.20
N VAL A 623 5.85 -35.27 40.54
CA VAL A 623 6.48 -35.33 39.21
C VAL A 623 7.97 -34.98 39.27
N GLU A 624 8.31 -33.72 39.56
CA GLU A 624 9.68 -33.22 39.56
C GLU A 624 9.81 -31.97 40.46
N ASN A 625 10.81 -31.97 41.35
CA ASN A 625 11.10 -30.81 42.19
C ASN A 625 11.84 -29.73 41.39
N ILE A 626 11.18 -28.59 41.16
CA ILE A 626 11.65 -27.48 40.32
C ILE A 626 11.27 -26.13 40.94
N ASP A 627 12.05 -25.08 40.68
CA ASP A 627 11.70 -23.72 41.11
C ASP A 627 10.63 -23.10 40.21
N PHE A 628 10.70 -23.33 38.89
CA PHE A 628 9.82 -22.71 37.90
C PHE A 628 9.21 -23.72 36.92
N LEU A 629 7.88 -23.69 36.78
CA LEU A 629 7.11 -24.52 35.84
C LEU A 629 6.95 -23.78 34.49
N PRO A 630 7.60 -24.21 33.38
CA PRO A 630 7.61 -23.44 32.13
C PRO A 630 6.30 -23.57 31.32
N ILE A 631 5.79 -22.46 30.80
CA ILE A 631 4.79 -22.43 29.71
C ILE A 631 5.46 -22.53 28.34
N SER A 632 6.65 -21.92 28.22
CA SER A 632 7.57 -22.09 27.12
C SER A 632 8.99 -21.70 27.56
N ARG A 633 10.00 -22.31 26.93
CA ARG A 633 11.42 -21.99 27.11
C ARG A 633 12.22 -22.26 25.85
N TYR A 634 13.43 -21.73 25.76
CA TYR A 634 14.24 -21.75 24.54
C TYR A 634 14.50 -23.15 23.96
N SER A 635 14.68 -24.20 24.79
CA SER A 635 14.75 -25.58 24.28
C SER A 635 13.47 -26.03 23.54
N GLU A 636 12.28 -25.57 23.95
CA GLU A 636 11.05 -25.86 23.21
C GLU A 636 11.05 -25.14 21.85
N ILE A 637 11.43 -23.85 21.82
CA ILE A 637 11.53 -23.07 20.58
C ILE A 637 12.48 -23.74 19.58
N LEU A 638 13.65 -24.23 20.03
CA LEU A 638 14.59 -24.92 19.15
C LEU A 638 14.10 -26.31 18.69
N LEU A 639 13.29 -27.03 19.47
CA LEU A 639 12.68 -28.29 19.01
C LEU A 639 11.50 -28.06 18.06
N LEU A 640 10.68 -27.03 18.30
CA LEU A 640 9.68 -26.55 17.35
C LEU A 640 10.35 -26.10 16.04
N ALA A 641 11.50 -25.40 16.12
CA ALA A 641 12.30 -25.02 14.95
C ALA A 641 12.85 -26.23 14.20
N ALA A 642 13.36 -27.23 14.91
CA ALA A 642 13.86 -28.47 14.32
C ALA A 642 12.77 -29.21 13.53
N GLU A 643 11.58 -29.36 14.13
CA GLU A 643 10.41 -29.99 13.49
C GLU A 643 9.89 -29.17 12.32
N CYS A 644 9.74 -27.85 12.46
CA CYS A 644 9.33 -26.93 11.37
C CYS A 644 10.22 -27.09 10.14
N ASN A 645 11.53 -26.91 10.31
CA ASN A 645 12.49 -26.92 9.21
C ASN A 645 12.50 -28.29 8.50
N TYR A 646 12.46 -29.40 9.25
CA TYR A 646 12.36 -30.74 8.68
C TYR A 646 11.05 -30.94 7.88
N ARG A 647 9.91 -30.45 8.40
CA ARG A 647 8.59 -30.55 7.76
C ARG A 647 8.45 -29.66 6.51
N ILE A 648 9.11 -28.50 6.45
CA ILE A 648 9.22 -27.67 5.23
C ILE A 648 10.39 -28.08 4.31
N ASN A 649 10.98 -29.26 4.54
CA ASN A 649 12.06 -29.87 3.77
C ASN A 649 13.46 -29.21 3.87
N ASP A 650 13.68 -28.22 4.74
CA ASP A 650 15.03 -27.84 5.18
C ASP A 650 15.52 -28.81 6.28
N LYS A 651 15.95 -29.99 5.81
CA LYS A 651 16.43 -31.06 6.69
C LYS A 651 17.80 -30.77 7.29
N GLN A 652 18.55 -29.78 6.79
CA GLN A 652 19.86 -29.42 7.35
C GLN A 652 19.70 -28.43 8.50
N GLN A 653 18.89 -27.38 8.33
CA GLN A 653 18.58 -26.44 9.40
C GLN A 653 17.80 -27.11 10.53
N GLY A 654 16.85 -28.00 10.20
CA GLY A 654 16.15 -28.81 11.20
C GLY A 654 17.11 -29.70 12.02
N LEU A 655 18.09 -30.31 11.35
CA LEU A 655 19.13 -31.12 11.98
C LEU A 655 20.08 -30.30 12.86
N ALA A 656 20.40 -29.07 12.45
CA ALA A 656 21.24 -28.14 13.22
C ALA A 656 20.60 -27.81 14.58
N TYR A 657 19.34 -27.37 14.59
CA TYR A 657 18.61 -27.04 15.82
C TYR A 657 18.48 -28.24 16.78
N LEU A 658 18.12 -29.43 16.27
CA LEU A 658 18.08 -30.65 17.10
C LEU A 658 19.45 -30.97 17.71
N ASN A 659 20.53 -30.79 16.95
CA ASN A 659 21.88 -31.08 17.43
C ASN A 659 22.43 -30.06 18.43
N MET A 660 21.90 -28.82 18.51
CA MET A 660 22.24 -27.87 19.57
C MET A 660 21.89 -28.43 20.96
N ILE A 661 20.64 -28.90 21.12
CA ILE A 661 20.16 -29.48 22.39
C ILE A 661 20.85 -30.82 22.67
N ARG A 662 20.97 -31.69 21.67
CA ARG A 662 21.63 -33.00 21.86
C ARG A 662 23.08 -32.83 22.32
N LYS A 663 23.82 -31.86 21.75
CA LYS A 663 25.17 -31.48 22.20
C LYS A 663 25.19 -30.97 23.64
N ARG A 664 24.24 -30.09 24.05
CA ARG A 664 24.13 -29.63 25.45
C ARG A 664 23.90 -30.79 26.40
N ASN A 665 23.01 -31.71 26.05
CA ASN A 665 22.68 -32.89 26.84
C ASN A 665 23.73 -34.02 26.74
N LYS A 666 24.87 -33.79 26.08
CA LYS A 666 25.95 -34.77 25.87
C LYS A 666 25.47 -36.06 25.17
N MET A 667 24.38 -35.96 24.40
CA MET A 667 23.82 -37.02 23.58
C MET A 667 24.55 -37.07 22.22
N ALA A 668 24.64 -38.25 21.60
CA ALA A 668 25.17 -38.37 20.25
C ALA A 668 24.32 -37.58 19.24
N ASN A 669 24.98 -36.86 18.32
CA ASN A 669 24.31 -36.10 17.27
C ASN A 669 23.39 -36.99 16.41
N ALA A 670 22.28 -36.42 15.96
CA ALA A 670 21.43 -37.00 14.96
C ALA A 670 21.99 -36.85 13.55
N THR A 671 21.41 -37.59 12.61
CA THR A 671 21.59 -37.50 11.16
C THR A 671 20.21 -37.37 10.49
N ILE A 672 20.17 -37.07 9.18
CA ILE A 672 18.90 -37.06 8.43
C ILE A 672 18.19 -38.43 8.47
N SER A 673 18.94 -39.54 8.48
CA SER A 673 18.41 -40.90 8.44
C SER A 673 17.78 -41.40 9.76
N ASN A 674 18.01 -40.72 10.88
CA ASN A 674 17.41 -41.06 12.18
C ASN A 674 16.75 -39.85 12.86
N PHE A 675 16.49 -38.77 12.10
CA PHE A 675 16.02 -37.50 12.62
C PHE A 675 14.73 -37.63 13.45
N GLU A 676 13.65 -38.21 12.92
CA GLU A 676 12.36 -38.27 13.62
C GLU A 676 12.42 -39.12 14.91
N LEU A 677 13.19 -40.22 14.90
CA LEU A 677 13.46 -41.04 16.08
C LEU A 677 14.20 -40.25 17.17
N LEU A 678 15.24 -39.51 16.79
CA LEU A 678 16.08 -38.77 17.72
C LEU A 678 15.46 -37.44 18.15
N LEU A 679 14.60 -36.84 17.32
CA LEU A 679 13.71 -35.74 17.69
C LEU A 679 12.74 -36.19 18.78
N LYS A 680 12.01 -37.31 18.58
CA LYS A 680 11.11 -37.88 19.61
C LYS A 680 11.85 -38.14 20.93
N GLN A 681 13.01 -38.79 20.87
CA GLN A 681 13.82 -39.07 22.07
C GLN A 681 14.28 -37.79 22.77
N THR A 682 14.77 -36.79 22.03
CA THR A 682 15.19 -35.53 22.62
C THR A 682 13.99 -34.75 23.18
N TRP A 683 12.85 -34.72 22.50
CA TRP A 683 11.62 -34.08 23.00
C TRP A 683 11.19 -34.69 24.34
N LYS A 684 11.14 -36.02 24.43
CA LYS A 684 10.75 -36.74 25.66
C LYS A 684 11.70 -36.48 26.82
N VAL A 685 13.01 -36.43 26.57
CA VAL A 685 14.03 -36.27 27.63
C VAL A 685 14.20 -34.81 28.05
N GLU A 686 14.15 -33.88 27.10
CA GLU A 686 14.34 -32.45 27.34
C GLU A 686 13.10 -31.83 27.99
N LEU A 687 11.90 -32.05 27.44
CA LEU A 687 10.67 -31.33 27.81
C LEU A 687 9.71 -32.18 28.67
N LYS A 688 10.22 -33.18 29.41
CA LYS A 688 9.41 -34.08 30.25
C LYS A 688 8.59 -33.31 31.29
N GLY A 689 7.27 -33.47 31.22
CA GLY A 689 6.31 -32.82 32.12
C GLY A 689 6.13 -31.33 31.87
N GLU A 690 6.61 -30.78 30.75
CA GLU A 690 6.41 -29.38 30.35
C GLU A 690 5.21 -29.21 29.40
N PHE A 691 4.24 -30.13 29.43
CA PHE A 691 3.02 -30.09 28.64
C PHE A 691 3.29 -29.92 27.13
N SER A 692 4.17 -30.77 26.60
CA SER A 692 4.55 -30.70 25.18
C SER A 692 4.64 -32.06 24.50
N TYR A 693 4.95 -33.14 25.24
CA TYR A 693 5.21 -34.44 24.62
C TYR A 693 3.92 -35.07 24.08
N PHE A 694 2.80 -35.06 24.82
CA PHE A 694 1.52 -35.56 24.28
C PHE A 694 1.06 -34.80 23.03
N ALA A 695 1.20 -33.46 23.01
CA ALA A 695 0.89 -32.64 21.84
C ALA A 695 1.81 -32.96 20.63
N PHE A 696 3.10 -33.18 20.89
CA PHE A 696 4.06 -33.64 19.87
C PHE A 696 3.65 -35.01 19.30
N LEU A 697 3.27 -35.97 20.16
CA LEU A 697 2.84 -37.30 19.74
C LEU A 697 1.57 -37.28 18.89
N LYS A 698 0.56 -36.51 19.30
CA LYS A 698 -0.70 -36.33 18.56
C LYS A 698 -0.48 -35.73 17.18
N ARG A 699 0.15 -34.55 17.07
CA ARG A 699 0.35 -33.88 15.76
C ARG A 699 1.26 -34.66 14.79
N ASN A 700 2.08 -35.58 15.31
CA ASN A 700 2.93 -36.47 14.51
C ASN A 700 2.29 -37.85 14.26
N ASN A 701 1.05 -38.10 14.69
CA ASN A 701 0.29 -39.36 14.51
C ASN A 701 1.01 -40.60 15.08
N ILE A 702 1.66 -40.46 16.24
CA ILE A 702 2.46 -41.51 16.89
C ILE A 702 2.07 -41.77 18.36
N SER A 703 1.04 -41.09 18.85
CA SER A 703 0.40 -41.27 20.18
C SER A 703 0.04 -42.72 20.46
N GLN A 704 -0.77 -43.34 19.60
CA GLN A 704 -1.21 -44.73 19.74
C GLN A 704 -0.03 -45.72 19.80
N GLN A 705 0.99 -45.54 18.95
CA GLN A 705 2.16 -46.43 18.91
C GLN A 705 3.12 -46.25 20.11
N GLU A 706 3.38 -45.01 20.55
CA GLU A 706 4.29 -44.72 21.65
C GLU A 706 3.69 -45.09 23.02
N LEU A 707 2.38 -44.90 23.18
CA LEU A 707 1.69 -45.07 24.46
C LEU A 707 0.92 -46.39 24.57
N GLY A 708 0.65 -47.08 23.46
CA GLY A 708 -0.19 -48.29 23.45
C GLY A 708 -1.64 -47.97 23.81
N ILE A 709 -2.18 -46.90 23.21
CA ILE A 709 -3.53 -46.39 23.45
C ILE A 709 -4.40 -46.52 22.20
N GLU A 710 -5.71 -46.61 22.41
CA GLU A 710 -6.72 -46.60 21.36
C GLU A 710 -6.99 -45.18 20.82
N PRO A 711 -7.50 -45.00 19.59
CA PRO A 711 -7.71 -43.68 19.00
C PRO A 711 -8.58 -42.73 19.84
N TYR A 712 -9.56 -43.25 20.57
CA TYR A 712 -10.44 -42.45 21.41
C TYR A 712 -9.73 -41.86 22.65
N GLN A 713 -8.61 -42.46 23.05
CA GLN A 713 -7.78 -42.04 24.18
C GLN A 713 -6.79 -40.93 23.80
N GLU A 714 -6.81 -40.44 22.55
CA GLU A 714 -6.10 -39.20 22.19
C GLU A 714 -6.79 -37.94 22.76
N LEU A 715 -7.97 -38.10 23.37
CA LEU A 715 -8.65 -37.11 24.17
C LEU A 715 -8.96 -37.68 25.56
N PHE A 716 -9.06 -36.81 26.57
CA PHE A 716 -9.52 -37.17 27.91
C PHE A 716 -11.05 -37.16 27.96
N PRO A 717 -11.67 -37.99 28.82
CA PRO A 717 -13.09 -37.87 29.08
C PRO A 717 -13.39 -36.53 29.74
N LEU A 718 -14.49 -35.89 29.34
CA LEU A 718 -15.07 -34.77 30.06
C LEU A 718 -15.56 -35.27 31.44
N PRO A 719 -15.38 -34.51 32.54
CA PRO A 719 -15.71 -35.02 33.87
C PRO A 719 -17.22 -35.24 34.00
N GLN A 720 -17.61 -36.37 34.59
CA GLN A 720 -19.01 -36.81 34.62
C GLN A 720 -19.97 -35.83 35.32
N SER A 721 -19.46 -35.04 36.28
CA SER A 721 -20.21 -33.95 36.95
C SER A 721 -20.68 -32.88 35.97
N GLU A 722 -19.85 -32.53 34.99
CA GLU A 722 -20.09 -31.45 34.04
C GLU A 722 -21.13 -31.86 33.00
N ILE A 723 -21.04 -33.11 32.54
CA ILE A 723 -22.03 -33.74 31.64
C ILE A 723 -23.42 -33.82 32.29
N TYR A 724 -23.50 -34.01 33.61
CA TYR A 724 -24.76 -33.98 34.36
C TYR A 724 -25.25 -32.56 34.67
N ALA A 725 -24.36 -31.56 34.66
CA ALA A 725 -24.70 -30.17 34.99
C ALA A 725 -25.05 -29.31 33.77
N ASN A 726 -24.49 -29.60 32.59
CA ASN A 726 -24.69 -28.85 31.36
C ASN A 726 -25.23 -29.75 30.23
N PRO A 727 -26.51 -29.64 29.82
CA PRO A 727 -27.10 -30.49 28.79
C PRO A 727 -26.54 -30.22 27.37
N ASN A 728 -25.83 -29.10 27.16
CA ASN A 728 -25.17 -28.75 25.90
C ASN A 728 -23.71 -29.24 25.84
N LEU A 729 -23.25 -29.99 26.85
CA LEU A 729 -21.96 -30.66 26.88
C LEU A 729 -22.15 -32.14 26.55
N HIS A 730 -21.37 -32.68 25.62
CA HIS A 730 -21.49 -34.08 25.18
C HIS A 730 -20.14 -34.78 25.28
N GLN A 731 -20.13 -35.99 25.83
CA GLN A 731 -18.92 -36.75 26.11
C GLN A 731 -18.10 -37.00 24.83
N ASN A 732 -16.77 -37.01 24.97
CA ASN A 732 -15.87 -37.38 23.88
C ASN A 732 -16.15 -38.83 23.41
N PRO A 733 -16.06 -39.12 22.10
CA PRO A 733 -16.34 -40.46 21.59
C PRO A 733 -15.55 -41.55 22.33
N GLY A 734 -16.17 -42.69 22.64
CA GLY A 734 -15.52 -43.84 23.29
C GLY A 734 -15.51 -43.84 24.82
N TYR A 735 -16.11 -42.84 25.47
CA TYR A 735 -16.22 -42.71 26.93
C TYR A 735 -17.67 -42.76 27.46
#